data_AF-A0A1H3SPB4-F1
#
_entry.id   AF-A0A1H3SPB4-F1
#
_cell.length_a   1.000
_cell.length_b   1.000
_cell.length_c   1.000
_cell.angle_alpha   90.00
_cell.angle_beta   90.00
_cell.angle_gamma   90.00
#
_symmetry.space_group_name_H-M   'P 1'
#
loop_
_entity.id
_entity.type
_entity.pdbx_description
1 polymer ?
#
loop_
_entity_poly.entity_id
_entity_poly.type
_entity_poly.pdbx_seq_one_letter_code
_entity_poly.pdbx_strand_id
1 'polypeptide(L)'
;MAIATSLFVAATPVFLSAPAFAAGATTTAPATAPTDAGPVASGDDWSVVEVPGGYEVTKTLAEPLEIRSDAPTLWADGEELGIATQSLDGLTLTITTTDPAVADATVIDQGWSGAGDPAIDAPVDRSNLRSLTEQVPLAQADAPELSEDPSIPGQYEVERDDYNLGDEAEDIRGFNRKGEIRAAVWMPVGAPGERPVVVFLHGRHTSCAGAIPKGAVARAWPCYPADEATGYAGQVDVESYLGYNDAAQILASQGYAVVSISANAINALDGSLADDTGAAARAQLVMDHLTLLRETNDGQSVGLPAALTGRLDLDNVGLMGHSRGGEGVVRAALLNVEQGEPFGIKGVLPLAPTDYSRMTLPDVPTAVILPYCDGDVEDQMGQKYIDDSRHAYGDDVLRSSVLVMGTNHNYFNTAWTPGKYPVATSDDWSIMDRNQTDPTCGASAPTRLTADEQYAFGNAYIAGFFRLTLGDEQQFMPMFDGSDAEPASAGRADVRVSATLPTSDRVDIANFDAPDTTIQAVGAGTYQNCESMSPLDVPATLPYCVTELEFAQAPDYGFTSAIYGNGRATSVPSAPSLHFTYSTPASPSAAAGELRVPVPAAATDFSGFEQLSFRVSPDDSVAIGGSTDLTVTLVDGSGGSASVTASQFGDALTVLPGSTNPLRKVLLQQIAVPVSAFEGVDLSDVQQVRFTEPRAAGGVLLSDLSLFTAPTLGTPTVSTRPVVSVPDVAVEEGAGASSVDVPVVLSRPAEEAATVFVSTIPSSSSGKVLSAMQKVEFAPGEVCKVVTVPVQGDSATSTSATASFITNATNTQGGVTIGDSFGKILVREDDGVVARDGTPLPSAPEVGAQGDACAEAAALTTPGTLTVSSAALNRGDVVTVTGSGFRVGESVSLTLGGVLVGTVVSTDGTVSFEATVPADTVFGATVFSATGAGTRFTSLADVTVGPAVDRIGGADRYEVAVNTSKDGFPDGAKTVYVASGAVFPDALSAAPAAAVADAPVLLTAPDSLPAVVKAEIERLDPESIVIVGGKASVSSAVGTALGSIAPVTRLGGADRFAASRAVAAAAFPSGAATAVLATGRNFPDALSAGAAIGAAGPVILVDGSADGLDAATTKLLTDLGVTSIAIAGGEASVSPGIEADAQAIAATVRLGGADRYAASQTINAHFFTSADRVLLATGANFPDALAGSALAPKVGGPLFTVPGTCVPAETLAQIASLGATRVTLLGGVNSLSTDVESLTACAAG
;
A
#
# COMPACT_ATOMS: atom_id res chain seq x y z
N MET A 1 -2.20 -31.04 -60.02
CA MET A 1 -2.91 -30.09 -60.90
C MET A 1 -2.26 -28.73 -60.71
N ALA A 2 -1.70 -28.08 -61.73
CA ALA A 2 -2.40 -27.36 -62.81
C ALA A 2 -3.01 -26.05 -62.25
N ILE A 3 -2.31 -24.91 -62.21
CA ILE A 3 -1.79 -24.01 -63.29
C ILE A 3 -2.84 -22.99 -63.78
N ALA A 4 -2.57 -21.70 -63.53
CA ALA A 4 -2.94 -20.47 -64.27
C ALA A 4 -2.78 -19.25 -63.30
N THR A 5 -1.81 -18.33 -63.33
CA THR A 5 -0.82 -17.82 -64.31
C THR A 5 -1.31 -16.68 -65.23
N SER A 6 -0.93 -15.42 -64.92
CA SER A 6 -0.41 -14.34 -65.80
C SER A 6 -0.32 -13.01 -65.00
N LEU A 7 0.78 -12.24 -64.93
CA LEU A 7 1.57 -11.51 -65.97
C LEU A 7 0.77 -10.33 -66.58
N PHE A 8 1.31 -9.12 -66.84
CA PHE A 8 2.69 -8.56 -66.84
C PHE A 8 2.58 -6.99 -66.67
N VAL A 9 3.58 -6.08 -66.67
CA VAL A 9 4.99 -6.04 -67.14
C VAL A 9 5.85 -5.03 -66.30
N ALA A 10 7.00 -4.55 -66.82
CA ALA A 10 7.99 -3.62 -66.24
C ALA A 10 7.65 -2.10 -66.43
N ALA A 11 8.42 -1.10 -65.94
CA ALA A 11 9.78 -0.76 -66.43
C ALA A 11 10.62 0.18 -65.51
N THR A 12 11.95 0.08 -65.63
CA THR A 12 12.99 1.00 -65.08
C THR A 12 13.76 1.72 -66.20
N PRO A 13 14.33 2.91 -65.94
CA PRO A 13 15.80 3.12 -66.08
C PRO A 13 16.39 4.06 -65.00
N VAL A 14 17.47 3.70 -64.27
CA VAL A 14 18.93 3.80 -64.62
C VAL A 14 19.52 5.22 -64.63
N PHE A 15 20.52 5.48 -63.75
CA PHE A 15 21.85 6.13 -63.93
C PHE A 15 22.52 6.18 -62.52
N LEU A 16 23.68 5.55 -62.23
CA LEU A 16 25.08 6.08 -62.30
C LEU A 16 25.29 7.43 -61.56
N SER A 17 26.34 7.69 -60.76
CA SER A 17 27.53 6.89 -60.34
C SER A 17 28.31 7.61 -59.20
N ALA A 18 29.10 6.90 -58.38
CA ALA A 18 30.03 7.51 -57.39
C ALA A 18 31.26 8.20 -58.04
N PRO A 19 31.97 9.10 -57.33
CA PRO A 19 33.13 8.67 -56.52
C PRO A 19 33.42 9.50 -55.23
N ALA A 20 34.46 9.10 -54.49
CA ALA A 20 34.80 9.58 -53.15
C ALA A 20 35.76 10.80 -53.07
N PHE A 21 35.71 11.47 -51.92
CA PHE A 21 36.81 12.10 -51.15
C PHE A 21 36.37 12.01 -49.67
N ALA A 22 37.19 12.06 -48.61
CA ALA A 22 38.60 11.82 -48.29
C ALA A 22 38.71 12.22 -46.79
N ALA A 23 39.63 11.67 -46.01
CA ALA A 23 39.64 11.89 -44.56
C ALA A 23 40.18 13.28 -44.14
N GLY A 24 39.63 13.83 -43.06
CA GLY A 24 40.14 15.00 -42.36
C GLY A 24 39.74 15.00 -40.89
N ALA A 25 40.69 14.75 -39.99
CA ALA A 25 40.47 14.82 -38.55
C ALA A 25 41.01 16.14 -37.99
N THR A 26 40.14 16.94 -37.37
CA THR A 26 40.51 18.20 -36.68
C THR A 26 39.74 18.35 -35.38
N THR A 27 40.46 18.27 -34.26
CA THR A 27 39.95 18.56 -32.91
C THR A 27 39.91 20.07 -32.65
N THR A 28 38.79 20.64 -32.18
CA THR A 28 38.80 21.95 -31.49
C THR A 28 37.55 22.17 -30.63
N ALA A 29 37.80 22.64 -29.39
CA ALA A 29 36.90 23.33 -28.47
C ALA A 29 35.66 22.59 -27.91
N PRO A 30 35.33 22.77 -26.62
CA PRO A 30 34.00 22.45 -26.10
C PRO A 30 32.98 23.49 -26.60
N ALA A 31 31.78 23.04 -26.99
CA ALA A 31 30.65 23.94 -27.19
C ALA A 31 30.14 24.47 -25.85
N THR A 32 29.61 25.68 -25.84
CA THR A 32 28.89 26.26 -24.70
C THR A 32 27.58 25.50 -24.45
N ALA A 33 27.13 25.47 -23.19
CA ALA A 33 25.82 24.92 -22.85
C ALA A 33 24.70 25.56 -23.68
N PRO A 34 23.66 24.81 -24.08
CA PRO A 34 22.44 25.37 -24.63
C PRO A 34 21.80 26.36 -23.67
N THR A 35 21.21 27.42 -24.23
CA THR A 35 20.38 28.38 -23.49
C THR A 35 18.95 27.87 -23.38
N ASP A 36 18.24 28.25 -22.31
CA ASP A 36 16.79 28.01 -22.19
C ASP A 36 16.06 28.39 -23.48
N ALA A 37 15.38 27.41 -24.08
CA ALA A 37 14.33 27.69 -25.04
C ALA A 37 13.14 28.26 -24.25
N GLY A 38 12.84 29.54 -24.43
CA GLY A 38 11.69 30.17 -23.80
C GLY A 38 10.37 29.55 -24.26
N PRO A 39 9.26 29.80 -23.54
CA PRO A 39 7.95 29.30 -23.92
C PRO A 39 7.56 29.71 -25.34
N VAL A 40 6.84 28.84 -26.04
CA VAL A 40 6.36 29.10 -27.41
C VAL A 40 5.18 30.07 -27.42
N ALA A 41 4.33 29.99 -26.38
CA ALA A 41 3.33 31.00 -26.02
C ALA A 41 3.33 31.20 -24.49
N SER A 42 3.05 32.41 -24.00
CA SER A 42 3.02 32.71 -22.55
C SER A 42 2.23 33.96 -22.21
N GLY A 43 1.50 33.92 -21.09
CA GLY A 43 0.86 35.07 -20.45
C GLY A 43 1.60 35.54 -19.19
N ASP A 44 0.95 36.38 -18.39
CA ASP A 44 1.51 36.89 -17.13
C ASP A 44 1.61 35.80 -16.05
N ASP A 45 0.81 34.73 -16.15
CA ASP A 45 0.66 33.66 -15.16
C ASP A 45 0.49 32.26 -15.79
N TRP A 46 0.93 32.09 -17.04
CA TRP A 46 0.96 30.79 -17.74
C TRP A 46 2.05 30.73 -18.82
N SER A 47 2.50 29.51 -19.12
CA SER A 47 3.47 29.24 -20.17
C SER A 47 3.17 27.92 -20.87
N VAL A 48 3.11 27.97 -22.21
CA VAL A 48 3.15 26.78 -23.08
C VAL A 48 4.61 26.56 -23.46
N VAL A 49 5.18 25.42 -23.07
CA VAL A 49 6.54 25.02 -23.43
C VAL A 49 6.46 23.71 -24.21
N GLU A 50 7.08 23.63 -25.38
CA GLU A 50 7.08 22.44 -26.25
C GLU A 50 7.71 21.22 -25.51
N VAL A 51 6.91 20.30 -24.96
CA VAL A 51 7.42 19.01 -24.42
C VAL A 51 7.53 18.00 -25.55
N PRO A 52 8.40 17.00 -25.42
CA PRO A 52 8.38 15.85 -26.31
C PRO A 52 7.17 14.98 -25.90
N GLY A 53 6.26 14.78 -26.86
CA GLY A 53 4.84 14.47 -26.59
C GLY A 53 3.89 15.63 -26.92
N GLY A 54 4.39 16.82 -27.25
CA GLY A 54 3.63 17.97 -27.75
C GLY A 54 3.92 19.27 -27.00
N TYR A 55 3.03 19.67 -26.10
CA TYR A 55 3.03 20.97 -25.45
C TYR A 55 2.64 20.87 -23.99
N GLU A 56 3.46 21.46 -23.12
CA GLU A 56 3.32 21.46 -21.68
C GLU A 56 2.73 22.80 -21.30
N VAL A 57 1.43 22.79 -21.15
CA VAL A 57 0.64 23.95 -20.80
C VAL A 57 0.66 24.04 -19.28
N THR A 58 1.44 25.00 -18.78
CA THR A 58 1.64 25.22 -17.35
C THR A 58 0.96 26.52 -16.93
N LYS A 59 -0.05 26.40 -16.07
CA LYS A 59 -0.77 27.52 -15.44
C LYS A 59 -0.22 27.72 -14.02
N THR A 60 0.26 28.92 -13.72
CA THR A 60 0.51 29.34 -12.34
C THR A 60 -0.77 29.94 -11.76
N LEU A 61 -1.06 29.64 -10.49
CA LEU A 61 -2.21 30.11 -9.74
C LEU A 61 -1.79 31.16 -8.71
N ALA A 62 -2.67 32.12 -8.41
CA ALA A 62 -2.41 33.16 -7.41
C ALA A 62 -2.49 32.65 -5.96
N GLU A 63 -3.22 31.56 -5.76
CA GLU A 63 -3.42 30.84 -4.50
C GLU A 63 -3.52 29.33 -4.78
N PRO A 64 -3.24 28.43 -3.82
CA PRO A 64 -3.28 26.99 -4.06
C PRO A 64 -4.69 26.55 -4.44
N LEU A 65 -4.80 25.67 -5.44
CA LEU A 65 -6.07 25.18 -5.95
C LEU A 65 -6.93 24.54 -4.83
N GLU A 66 -8.22 24.86 -4.84
CA GLU A 66 -9.24 24.36 -3.92
C GLU A 66 -9.31 22.82 -3.88
N ILE A 67 -9.91 22.28 -2.82
CA ILE A 67 -10.20 20.84 -2.71
C ILE A 67 -11.67 20.63 -3.04
N ARG A 68 -11.93 20.10 -4.25
CA ARG A 68 -13.25 19.69 -4.78
C ARG A 68 -13.21 18.23 -5.21
N SER A 69 -14.37 17.59 -5.42
CA SER A 69 -14.45 16.27 -6.06
C SER A 69 -13.90 16.26 -7.50
N ASP A 70 -14.10 17.36 -8.22
CA ASP A 70 -13.58 17.62 -9.56
C ASP A 70 -12.04 17.62 -9.61
N ALA A 71 -11.50 17.19 -10.76
CA ALA A 71 -10.12 17.43 -11.12
C ALA A 71 -9.92 18.83 -11.73
N PRO A 72 -8.75 19.47 -11.55
CA PRO A 72 -8.40 20.66 -12.30
C PRO A 72 -8.17 20.32 -13.78
N THR A 73 -8.78 21.10 -14.68
CA THR A 73 -8.51 21.02 -16.12
C THR A 73 -7.86 22.32 -16.62
N LEU A 74 -7.22 22.26 -17.78
CA LEU A 74 -6.67 23.44 -18.44
C LEU A 74 -7.27 23.60 -19.83
N TRP A 75 -7.50 24.85 -20.20
CA TRP A 75 -8.17 25.26 -21.44
C TRP A 75 -7.30 26.25 -22.19
N ALA A 76 -7.30 26.19 -23.53
CA ALA A 76 -6.61 27.15 -24.40
C ALA A 76 -7.62 27.85 -25.31
N ASP A 77 -7.70 29.18 -25.22
CA ASP A 77 -8.60 30.03 -26.03
C ASP A 77 -10.09 29.58 -26.07
N GLY A 78 -10.55 28.82 -25.07
CA GLY A 78 -11.92 28.27 -24.97
C GLY A 78 -12.08 26.80 -25.39
N GLU A 79 -11.00 26.07 -25.67
CA GLU A 79 -11.01 24.62 -25.97
C GLU A 79 -10.27 23.82 -24.87
N GLU A 80 -10.84 22.69 -24.44
CA GLU A 80 -10.33 21.92 -23.30
C GLU A 80 -9.15 21.02 -23.67
N LEU A 81 -8.09 21.05 -22.86
CA LEU A 81 -6.92 20.19 -23.01
C LEU A 81 -7.05 18.89 -22.19
N GLY A 82 -7.88 18.92 -21.14
CA GLY A 82 -8.14 17.82 -20.20
C GLY A 82 -7.60 18.09 -18.79
N ILE A 83 -7.49 17.03 -17.98
CA ILE A 83 -6.95 17.10 -16.61
C ILE A 83 -5.48 17.52 -16.61
N ALA A 84 -5.18 18.52 -15.78
CA ALA A 84 -3.82 18.92 -15.50
C ALA A 84 -3.29 18.25 -14.22
N THR A 85 -2.06 17.75 -14.29
CA THR A 85 -1.32 17.31 -13.10
C THR A 85 -1.06 18.53 -12.21
N GLN A 86 -1.57 18.49 -10.99
CA GLN A 86 -1.35 19.54 -10.01
C GLN A 86 -0.02 19.35 -9.28
N SER A 87 0.74 20.44 -9.12
CA SER A 87 1.95 20.44 -8.31
C SER A 87 1.68 20.15 -6.83
N LEU A 88 2.69 19.64 -6.12
CA LEU A 88 2.59 19.38 -4.68
C LEU A 88 2.33 20.67 -3.86
N ASP A 89 2.86 21.82 -4.29
CA ASP A 89 2.55 23.14 -3.68
C ASP A 89 1.16 23.69 -4.06
N GLY A 90 0.40 22.97 -4.90
CA GLY A 90 -0.95 23.30 -5.33
C GLY A 90 -1.09 24.56 -6.17
N LEU A 91 0.02 25.27 -6.43
CA LEU A 91 0.07 26.58 -7.10
C LEU A 91 0.32 26.48 -8.60
N THR A 92 0.57 25.27 -9.12
CA THR A 92 0.82 25.02 -10.53
C THR A 92 -0.07 23.90 -11.04
N LEU A 93 -0.66 24.09 -12.20
CA LEU A 93 -1.29 23.05 -13.00
C LEU A 93 -0.47 22.85 -14.27
N THR A 94 -0.17 21.59 -14.60
CA THR A 94 0.61 21.23 -15.78
C THR A 94 -0.07 20.11 -16.53
N ILE A 95 -0.48 20.36 -17.78
CA ILE A 95 -0.92 19.31 -18.70
C ILE A 95 0.05 19.20 -19.88
N THR A 96 0.31 17.97 -20.32
CA THR A 96 0.92 17.69 -21.62
C THR A 96 -0.18 17.38 -22.62
N THR A 97 -0.22 18.05 -23.76
CA THR A 97 -1.15 17.81 -24.87
C THR A 97 -0.41 17.69 -26.20
N THR A 98 -0.89 16.85 -27.12
CA THR A 98 -0.36 16.74 -28.49
C THR A 98 -0.86 17.82 -29.44
N ASP A 99 -1.84 18.64 -29.04
CA ASP A 99 -2.48 19.61 -29.94
C ASP A 99 -1.54 20.80 -30.27
N PRO A 100 -1.19 21.03 -31.55
CA PRO A 100 -0.39 22.19 -31.96
C PRO A 100 -1.10 23.55 -31.81
N ALA A 101 -2.42 23.61 -31.62
CA ALA A 101 -3.11 24.89 -31.47
C ALA A 101 -2.62 25.69 -30.25
N VAL A 102 -2.23 25.01 -29.16
CA VAL A 102 -1.77 25.70 -27.94
C VAL A 102 -0.45 26.46 -28.13
N ALA A 103 0.31 26.19 -29.20
CA ALA A 103 1.51 26.95 -29.54
C ALA A 103 1.21 28.38 -30.03
N ASP A 104 -0.01 28.66 -30.48
CA ASP A 104 -0.51 29.98 -30.88
C ASP A 104 -1.47 30.59 -29.83
N ALA A 105 -1.66 29.94 -28.66
CA ALA A 105 -2.65 30.31 -27.65
C ALA A 105 -2.54 31.77 -27.15
N THR A 106 -3.68 32.43 -26.93
CA THR A 106 -3.75 33.79 -26.40
C THR A 106 -4.14 33.88 -24.92
N VAL A 107 -4.88 32.89 -24.42
CA VAL A 107 -5.24 32.70 -23.01
C VAL A 107 -5.14 31.21 -22.65
N ILE A 108 -4.58 30.91 -21.48
CA ILE A 108 -4.71 29.60 -20.82
C ILE A 108 -5.47 29.81 -19.51
N ASP A 109 -6.62 29.17 -19.38
CA ASP A 109 -7.51 29.28 -18.23
C ASP A 109 -7.54 27.99 -17.39
N GLN A 110 -7.86 28.14 -16.10
CA GLN A 110 -8.05 27.03 -15.17
C GLN A 110 -9.53 26.63 -15.15
N GLY A 111 -9.81 25.45 -15.69
CA GLY A 111 -11.12 24.82 -15.65
C GLY A 111 -11.24 23.83 -14.48
N TRP A 112 -12.46 23.37 -14.25
CA TRP A 112 -12.77 22.22 -13.40
C TRP A 112 -13.49 21.20 -14.24
N SER A 113 -13.26 19.92 -13.95
CA SER A 113 -13.66 18.81 -14.80
C SER A 113 -15.18 18.62 -14.99
N GLY A 114 -16.02 19.36 -14.23
CA GLY A 114 -17.46 19.49 -14.45
C GLY A 114 -17.99 20.92 -14.69
N ALA A 115 -17.14 21.94 -14.73
CA ALA A 115 -17.60 23.34 -14.86
C ALA A 115 -17.91 23.76 -16.31
N GLY A 116 -17.36 23.06 -17.30
CA GLY A 116 -17.36 23.50 -18.70
C GLY A 116 -16.35 24.64 -18.96
N ASP A 117 -16.47 25.27 -20.13
CA ASP A 117 -15.52 26.28 -20.62
C ASP A 117 -15.37 27.48 -19.65
N PRO A 118 -14.17 27.72 -19.08
CA PRO A 118 -13.90 28.83 -18.17
C PRO A 118 -13.94 30.21 -18.84
N ALA A 119 -13.91 30.31 -20.18
CA ALA A 119 -14.21 31.56 -20.86
C ALA A 119 -15.70 31.97 -20.70
N ILE A 120 -16.56 31.05 -20.25
CA ILE A 120 -17.93 31.29 -19.80
C ILE A 120 -18.01 31.65 -18.29
N ASP A 121 -16.88 31.99 -17.64
CA ASP A 121 -16.85 32.72 -16.35
C ASP A 121 -16.90 34.26 -16.53
N ALA A 122 -17.09 34.73 -17.77
CA ALA A 122 -18.01 35.86 -17.95
C ALA A 122 -19.38 35.38 -17.45
N PRO A 123 -19.86 35.84 -16.28
CA PRO A 123 -20.84 35.10 -15.50
C PRO A 123 -22.06 34.78 -16.37
N VAL A 124 -22.37 33.49 -16.50
CA VAL A 124 -23.65 33.07 -17.08
C VAL A 124 -24.71 33.76 -16.23
N ASP A 125 -25.34 34.79 -16.79
CA ASP A 125 -26.33 35.59 -16.10
C ASP A 125 -27.62 34.79 -15.97
N ARG A 126 -27.56 33.79 -15.08
CA ARG A 126 -28.66 32.94 -14.65
C ARG A 126 -29.70 33.74 -13.85
N SER A 127 -29.59 35.07 -13.71
CA SER A 127 -30.78 35.91 -13.44
C SER A 127 -31.74 35.98 -14.64
N ASN A 128 -31.27 35.62 -15.83
CA ASN A 128 -32.08 35.28 -17.00
C ASN A 128 -32.43 33.77 -17.08
N LEU A 129 -32.20 32.97 -16.02
CA LEU A 129 -33.10 31.84 -15.76
C LEU A 129 -34.50 32.45 -15.68
N ARG A 130 -35.35 32.12 -16.66
CA ARG A 130 -36.75 32.49 -16.55
C ARG A 130 -37.30 31.79 -15.33
N SER A 131 -37.65 32.56 -14.31
CA SER A 131 -38.52 32.12 -13.23
C SER A 131 -39.79 31.50 -13.83
N LEU A 132 -39.77 30.18 -14.01
CA LEU A 132 -40.96 29.37 -14.15
C LEU A 132 -41.54 29.28 -12.75
N THR A 133 -42.24 30.34 -12.35
CA THR A 133 -42.79 30.58 -10.99
C THR A 133 -43.94 29.63 -10.63
N GLU A 134 -44.07 28.54 -11.39
CA GLU A 134 -45.03 27.43 -11.27
C GLU A 134 -44.28 26.10 -11.51
N GLN A 135 -43.20 25.83 -10.75
CA GLN A 135 -42.96 24.44 -10.35
C GLN A 135 -43.93 24.15 -9.21
N VAL A 136 -44.85 23.22 -9.46
CA VAL A 136 -45.77 22.72 -8.44
C VAL A 136 -44.93 21.87 -7.48
N PRO A 137 -44.96 22.12 -6.16
CA PRO A 137 -44.33 21.19 -5.21
C PRO A 137 -44.92 19.80 -5.43
N LEU A 138 -44.08 18.76 -5.49
CA LEU A 138 -44.57 17.40 -5.52
C LEU A 138 -45.49 17.20 -4.33
N ALA A 139 -46.66 16.61 -4.58
CA ALA A 139 -47.59 16.31 -3.52
C ALA A 139 -47.04 15.10 -2.76
N GLN A 140 -46.25 15.37 -1.72
CA GLN A 140 -45.70 14.37 -0.81
C GLN A 140 -46.81 13.36 -0.47
N ALA A 141 -46.57 12.09 -0.80
CA ALA A 141 -47.44 11.01 -0.36
C ALA A 141 -47.45 10.98 1.18
N ASP A 142 -48.57 10.61 1.80
CA ASP A 142 -48.62 10.41 3.25
C ASP A 142 -47.81 9.14 3.62
N ALA A 143 -46.49 9.31 3.71
CA ALA A 143 -45.51 8.27 4.05
C ALA A 143 -45.85 7.61 5.41
N PRO A 144 -45.68 6.29 5.56
CA PRO A 144 -46.00 5.61 6.83
C PRO A 144 -45.07 6.06 7.97
N GLU A 145 -45.59 6.82 8.95
CA GLU A 145 -44.84 7.15 10.17
C GLU A 145 -44.54 5.88 10.99
N LEU A 146 -43.26 5.62 11.25
CA LEU A 146 -42.82 4.48 12.06
C LEU A 146 -43.24 4.62 13.53
N SER A 147 -43.62 3.50 14.14
CA SER A 147 -43.98 3.45 15.58
C SER A 147 -42.80 3.55 16.54
N GLU A 148 -41.58 3.36 16.05
CA GLU A 148 -40.32 3.54 16.80
C GLU A 148 -39.33 4.37 15.97
N ASP A 149 -38.49 5.13 16.67
CA ASP A 149 -37.50 6.00 16.05
C ASP A 149 -36.08 5.45 16.32
N PRO A 150 -35.28 5.16 15.27
CA PRO A 150 -33.97 4.57 15.43
C PRO A 150 -32.98 5.51 16.12
N SER A 151 -33.21 6.83 16.06
CA SER A 151 -32.35 7.88 16.62
C SER A 151 -32.50 8.06 18.14
N ILE A 152 -33.45 7.37 18.78
CA ILE A 152 -33.61 7.42 20.24
C ILE A 152 -32.40 6.75 20.92
N PRO A 153 -31.71 7.41 21.88
CA PRO A 153 -30.65 6.80 22.66
C PRO A 153 -31.12 5.59 23.47
N GLY A 154 -30.28 4.56 23.53
CA GLY A 154 -30.56 3.30 24.21
C GLY A 154 -30.32 3.35 25.72
N GLN A 155 -30.25 2.15 26.32
CA GLN A 155 -30.17 1.97 27.77
C GLN A 155 -28.77 2.13 28.37
N TYR A 156 -27.71 2.15 27.56
CA TYR A 156 -26.33 2.19 28.04
C TYR A 156 -25.79 3.62 28.09
N GLU A 157 -25.08 3.96 29.16
CA GLU A 157 -24.16 5.10 29.15
C GLU A 157 -23.01 4.80 28.17
N VAL A 158 -22.43 5.83 27.55
CA VAL A 158 -21.40 5.69 26.51
C VAL A 158 -20.08 6.27 27.01
N GLU A 159 -19.00 5.49 26.88
CA GLU A 159 -17.62 5.92 27.07
C GLU A 159 -16.92 6.10 25.71
N ARG A 160 -15.84 6.90 25.67
CA ARG A 160 -15.07 7.18 24.46
C ARG A 160 -13.59 6.88 24.69
N ASP A 161 -13.07 5.90 23.96
CA ASP A 161 -11.74 5.28 24.10
C ASP A 161 -10.93 5.43 22.80
N ASP A 162 -10.61 6.66 22.43
CA ASP A 162 -9.88 6.99 21.19
C ASP A 162 -8.47 6.38 21.13
N TYR A 163 -7.96 6.16 19.92
CA TYR A 163 -6.56 5.84 19.67
C TYR A 163 -5.95 6.66 18.53
N ASN A 164 -4.66 6.94 18.67
CA ASN A 164 -3.82 7.58 17.67
C ASN A 164 -2.42 6.98 17.79
N LEU A 165 -1.98 6.22 16.77
CA LEU A 165 -0.64 5.62 16.73
C LEU A 165 0.41 6.56 16.12
N GLY A 166 -0.01 7.73 15.64
CA GLY A 166 0.81 8.74 14.97
C GLY A 166 0.34 8.99 13.54
N ASP A 167 0.73 10.13 12.99
CA ASP A 167 0.30 10.61 11.68
C ASP A 167 1.10 10.00 10.50
N GLU A 168 2.15 9.23 10.82
CA GLU A 168 2.99 8.45 9.91
C GLU A 168 3.19 7.02 10.47
N ALA A 169 2.10 6.34 10.84
CA ALA A 169 2.15 5.00 11.44
C ALA A 169 2.31 3.90 10.37
N GLU A 170 1.38 3.83 9.42
CA GLU A 170 1.22 2.75 8.43
C GLU A 170 1.69 3.22 7.05
N ASP A 171 2.17 2.31 6.19
CA ASP A 171 2.50 2.62 4.78
C ASP A 171 1.25 2.52 3.89
N ILE A 172 0.79 3.63 3.33
CA ILE A 172 -0.47 3.70 2.60
C ILE A 172 -0.37 2.95 1.25
N ARG A 173 -1.24 1.95 1.06
CA ARG A 173 -1.34 1.12 -0.16
C ARG A 173 -1.39 1.98 -1.43
N GLY A 174 -0.38 1.83 -2.29
CA GLY A 174 -0.26 2.54 -3.57
C GLY A 174 0.57 3.84 -3.54
N PHE A 175 0.78 4.47 -2.38
CA PHE A 175 1.34 5.83 -2.32
C PHE A 175 2.87 5.89 -2.10
N ASN A 176 3.48 4.83 -1.57
CA ASN A 176 4.87 4.85 -1.09
C ASN A 176 5.12 6.02 -0.10
N ARG A 177 4.16 6.22 0.81
CA ARG A 177 4.12 7.26 1.86
C ARG A 177 3.44 6.67 3.09
N LYS A 178 3.70 7.28 4.25
CA LYS A 178 3.01 6.92 5.50
C LYS A 178 1.80 7.80 5.75
N GLY A 179 0.83 7.25 6.47
CA GLY A 179 -0.41 7.92 6.88
C GLY A 179 -0.75 7.65 8.34
N GLU A 180 -1.85 8.23 8.82
CA GLU A 180 -2.26 8.04 10.20
C GLU A 180 -2.95 6.69 10.45
N ILE A 181 -2.79 6.16 11.66
CA ILE A 181 -3.71 5.15 12.22
C ILE A 181 -4.35 5.79 13.45
N ARG A 182 -5.57 6.29 13.25
CA ARG A 182 -6.30 7.09 14.24
C ARG A 182 -7.80 6.84 14.14
N ALA A 183 -8.44 6.63 15.28
CA ALA A 183 -9.90 6.53 15.36
C ALA A 183 -10.44 7.09 16.68
N ALA A 184 -11.68 7.57 16.63
CA ALA A 184 -12.51 7.71 17.82
C ALA A 184 -13.35 6.45 18.02
N VAL A 185 -13.48 5.98 19.26
CA VAL A 185 -14.19 4.75 19.61
C VAL A 185 -15.24 5.03 20.66
N TRP A 186 -16.49 4.67 20.41
CA TRP A 186 -17.60 4.76 21.36
C TRP A 186 -18.02 3.37 21.81
N MET A 187 -18.05 3.17 23.13
CA MET A 187 -18.36 1.88 23.76
C MET A 187 -19.51 2.00 24.77
N PRO A 188 -20.39 0.99 24.89
CA PRO A 188 -21.40 0.94 25.94
C PRO A 188 -20.79 0.53 27.28
N VAL A 189 -21.01 1.36 28.28
CA VAL A 189 -20.55 1.15 29.66
C VAL A 189 -21.36 0.00 30.29
N GLY A 190 -20.65 -1.03 30.75
CA GLY A 190 -21.24 -2.13 31.53
C GLY A 190 -22.10 -3.14 30.76
N ALA A 191 -22.13 -3.07 29.42
CA ALA A 191 -22.83 -4.07 28.60
C ALA A 191 -22.16 -5.47 28.70
N PRO A 192 -22.91 -6.55 28.97
CA PRO A 192 -22.33 -7.86 29.28
C PRO A 192 -22.02 -8.71 28.03
N GLY A 193 -20.74 -8.93 27.74
CA GLY A 193 -20.25 -9.69 26.58
C GLY A 193 -19.85 -8.80 25.40
N GLU A 194 -19.50 -9.42 24.28
CA GLU A 194 -19.02 -8.74 23.06
C GLU A 194 -20.10 -7.88 22.37
N ARG A 195 -19.66 -6.97 21.50
CA ARG A 195 -20.45 -5.90 20.87
C ARG A 195 -20.30 -5.95 19.34
N PRO A 196 -21.39 -5.97 18.56
CA PRO A 196 -21.30 -5.81 17.11
C PRO A 196 -20.59 -4.50 16.77
N VAL A 197 -19.68 -4.55 15.79
CA VAL A 197 -18.77 -3.46 15.49
C VAL A 197 -19.25 -2.68 14.27
N VAL A 198 -19.37 -1.36 14.39
CA VAL A 198 -19.71 -0.47 13.28
C VAL A 198 -18.52 0.43 12.98
N VAL A 199 -17.97 0.33 11.76
CA VAL A 199 -16.87 1.20 11.30
C VAL A 199 -17.42 2.34 10.46
N PHE A 200 -17.09 3.57 10.81
CA PHE A 200 -17.41 4.78 10.06
C PHE A 200 -16.16 5.32 9.37
N LEU A 201 -16.20 5.44 8.04
CA LEU A 201 -15.13 6.01 7.22
C LEU A 201 -15.60 7.34 6.61
N HIS A 202 -14.96 8.44 6.99
CA HIS A 202 -15.26 9.73 6.36
C HIS A 202 -14.75 9.79 4.92
N GLY A 203 -15.44 10.59 4.12
CA GLY A 203 -15.08 10.86 2.74
C GLY A 203 -13.91 11.82 2.55
N ARG A 204 -13.72 12.20 1.29
CA ARG A 204 -12.65 13.11 0.89
C ARG A 204 -13.06 14.55 1.10
N HIS A 205 -12.42 15.19 2.07
CA HIS A 205 -12.53 16.61 2.36
C HIS A 205 -11.15 17.18 2.73
N THR A 206 -11.03 18.50 2.82
CA THR A 206 -9.79 19.20 3.24
C THR A 206 -9.22 18.62 4.54
N SER A 207 -8.01 18.06 4.51
CA SER A 207 -7.33 17.45 5.67
C SER A 207 -6.75 18.47 6.67
N CYS A 208 -6.24 19.61 6.17
CA CYS A 208 -5.48 20.58 6.95
C CYS A 208 -5.96 21.99 6.67
N ALA A 209 -6.42 22.71 7.70
CA ALA A 209 -6.92 24.08 7.59
C ALA A 209 -5.92 25.11 8.12
N GLY A 210 -5.72 26.21 7.39
CA GLY A 210 -4.82 27.29 7.77
C GLY A 210 -4.10 27.91 6.58
N ALA A 211 -3.27 28.93 6.84
CA ALA A 211 -2.30 29.38 5.85
C ALA A 211 -1.22 28.31 5.64
N ILE A 212 -0.51 28.36 4.51
CA ILE A 212 0.54 27.39 4.14
C ILE A 212 1.89 28.11 4.08
N PRO A 213 3.02 27.49 4.49
CA PRO A 213 4.33 28.15 4.41
C PRO A 213 4.70 28.45 2.95
N LYS A 214 5.36 29.60 2.72
CA LYS A 214 5.67 30.02 1.34
C LYS A 214 6.66 29.07 0.66
N GLY A 215 6.21 28.40 -0.40
CA GLY A 215 6.99 27.41 -1.15
C GLY A 215 6.97 26.01 -0.54
N ALA A 216 5.96 25.70 0.27
CA ALA A 216 5.72 24.37 0.85
C ALA A 216 4.58 23.63 0.12
N VAL A 217 4.46 22.33 0.37
CA VAL A 217 3.49 21.42 -0.27
C VAL A 217 2.09 21.72 0.26
N ALA A 218 1.17 22.21 -0.57
CA ALA A 218 -0.17 22.61 -0.11
C ALA A 218 -1.03 21.43 0.34
N ARG A 219 -0.73 20.23 -0.16
CA ARG A 219 -1.34 18.96 0.24
C ARG A 219 -0.39 18.12 1.10
N ALA A 220 0.19 18.74 2.12
CA ALA A 220 1.06 18.06 3.07
C ALA A 220 0.25 17.29 4.11
N TRP A 221 0.62 16.04 4.33
CA TRP A 221 0.34 15.31 5.56
C TRP A 221 1.67 14.80 6.15
N PRO A 222 1.91 14.89 7.46
CA PRO A 222 1.08 15.56 8.48
C PRO A 222 0.95 17.08 8.25
N CYS A 223 -0.09 17.70 8.82
CA CYS A 223 -0.33 19.14 8.69
C CYS A 223 0.85 19.98 9.22
N TYR A 224 1.17 21.11 8.57
CA TYR A 224 2.39 21.85 8.93
C TYR A 224 2.35 22.43 10.35
N PRO A 225 3.34 22.12 11.21
CA PRO A 225 3.39 22.67 12.56
C PRO A 225 3.69 24.17 12.56
N ALA A 226 3.33 24.85 13.66
CA ALA A 226 3.69 26.25 13.86
C ALA A 226 5.22 26.44 13.97
N ASP A 227 5.72 27.54 13.41
CA ASP A 227 7.13 27.94 13.47
C ASP A 227 7.28 29.37 14.00
N GLU A 228 7.72 29.47 15.26
CA GLU A 228 7.99 30.75 15.92
C GLU A 228 9.12 31.55 15.25
N ALA A 229 10.02 30.91 14.50
CA ALA A 229 11.17 31.58 13.86
C ALA A 229 10.79 32.34 12.59
N THR A 230 9.83 31.84 11.81
CA THR A 230 9.21 32.57 10.68
C THR A 230 7.96 33.35 11.06
N GLY A 231 7.36 33.06 12.23
CA GLY A 231 6.07 33.61 12.65
C GLY A 231 4.88 32.93 11.98
N TYR A 232 5.07 31.72 11.45
CA TYR A 232 4.04 30.91 10.82
C TYR A 232 3.18 30.21 11.90
N ALA A 233 1.87 30.38 11.81
CA ALA A 233 0.93 29.97 12.86
C ALA A 233 0.63 28.46 12.91
N GLY A 234 1.08 27.68 11.93
CA GLY A 234 0.68 26.29 11.74
C GLY A 234 -0.62 26.14 10.93
N GLN A 235 -0.84 24.93 10.44
CA GLN A 235 -2.17 24.43 10.10
C GLN A 235 -2.77 23.70 11.31
N VAL A 236 -4.09 23.55 11.31
CA VAL A 236 -4.81 22.62 12.20
C VAL A 236 -5.34 21.45 11.38
N ASP A 237 -5.37 20.28 11.99
CA ASP A 237 -6.00 19.07 11.49
C ASP A 237 -7.53 19.26 11.42
N VAL A 238 -8.17 18.78 10.36
CA VAL A 238 -9.63 18.84 10.18
C VAL A 238 -10.20 17.47 10.54
N GLU A 239 -10.75 17.36 11.75
CA GLU A 239 -11.17 16.10 12.37
C GLU A 239 -12.45 15.49 11.73
N SER A 240 -12.39 15.16 10.44
CA SER A 240 -13.51 14.65 9.63
C SER A 240 -14.11 13.34 10.19
N TYR A 241 -13.28 12.52 10.85
CA TYR A 241 -13.72 11.32 11.58
C TYR A 241 -14.66 11.63 12.77
N LEU A 242 -14.70 12.88 13.25
CA LEU A 242 -15.63 13.36 14.28
C LEU A 242 -16.90 14.00 13.69
N GLY A 243 -17.16 13.86 12.38
CA GLY A 243 -18.37 14.38 11.75
C GLY A 243 -19.67 13.66 12.14
N TYR A 244 -19.58 12.41 12.64
CA TYR A 244 -20.73 11.50 12.85
C TYR A 244 -20.93 11.13 14.34
N ASN A 245 -20.51 12.01 15.25
CA ASN A 245 -20.47 11.75 16.69
C ASN A 245 -21.83 11.33 17.27
N ASP A 246 -22.94 11.87 16.75
CA ASP A 246 -24.28 11.61 17.31
C ASP A 246 -24.79 10.23 16.89
N ALA A 247 -24.68 9.85 15.61
CA ALA A 247 -24.93 8.48 15.14
C ALA A 247 -24.09 7.45 15.91
N ALA A 248 -22.81 7.76 16.17
CA ALA A 248 -21.93 6.90 16.96
C ALA A 248 -22.37 6.77 18.42
N GLN A 249 -22.82 7.85 19.05
CA GLN A 249 -23.38 7.82 20.42
C GLN A 249 -24.73 7.11 20.49
N ILE A 250 -25.61 7.29 19.49
CA ILE A 250 -26.91 6.60 19.40
C ILE A 250 -26.67 5.09 19.34
N LEU A 251 -25.87 4.62 18.38
CA LEU A 251 -25.52 3.20 18.27
C LEU A 251 -24.79 2.69 19.53
N ALA A 252 -23.79 3.39 20.04
CA ALA A 252 -23.12 2.96 21.27
C ALA A 252 -24.08 2.84 22.47
N SER A 253 -25.03 3.77 22.62
CA SER A 253 -26.04 3.72 23.70
C SER A 253 -27.05 2.57 23.55
N GLN A 254 -27.28 2.08 22.33
CA GLN A 254 -28.08 0.88 22.04
C GLN A 254 -27.29 -0.43 22.28
N GLY A 255 -25.95 -0.37 22.30
CA GLY A 255 -25.09 -1.49 22.69
C GLY A 255 -24.10 -1.95 21.63
N TYR A 256 -23.79 -1.12 20.63
CA TYR A 256 -22.82 -1.37 19.57
C TYR A 256 -21.42 -0.83 19.94
N ALA A 257 -20.35 -1.38 19.38
CA ALA A 257 -19.03 -0.74 19.40
C ALA A 257 -18.87 0.08 18.12
N VAL A 258 -18.69 1.40 18.21
CA VAL A 258 -18.58 2.26 17.01
C VAL A 258 -17.18 2.83 16.91
N VAL A 259 -16.54 2.66 15.75
CA VAL A 259 -15.17 3.10 15.47
C VAL A 259 -15.19 4.02 14.24
N SER A 260 -14.92 5.31 14.43
CA SER A 260 -14.83 6.27 13.33
C SER A 260 -13.37 6.59 13.02
N ILE A 261 -12.91 6.20 11.83
CA ILE A 261 -11.50 6.21 11.44
C ILE A 261 -11.13 7.45 10.63
N SER A 262 -9.89 7.93 10.81
CA SER A 262 -9.33 9.07 10.09
C SER A 262 -8.64 8.61 8.81
N ALA A 263 -8.91 9.30 7.69
CA ALA A 263 -8.34 9.05 6.37
C ALA A 263 -7.76 10.34 5.75
N ASN A 264 -7.27 11.25 6.59
CA ASN A 264 -6.77 12.57 6.20
C ASN A 264 -5.45 12.52 5.43
N ALA A 265 -4.56 11.55 5.68
CA ALA A 265 -3.41 11.30 4.80
C ALA A 265 -3.83 10.90 3.38
N ILE A 266 -4.86 10.04 3.26
CA ILE A 266 -5.39 9.63 1.96
C ILE A 266 -6.04 10.84 1.28
N ASN A 267 -6.89 11.61 1.98
CA ASN A 267 -7.49 12.84 1.46
C ASN A 267 -6.47 13.87 0.94
N ALA A 268 -5.28 13.94 1.56
CA ALA A 268 -4.22 14.84 1.12
C ALA A 268 -3.55 14.37 -0.19
N LEU A 269 -3.38 13.06 -0.37
CA LEU A 269 -2.55 12.50 -1.43
C LEU A 269 -3.34 11.92 -2.62
N ASP A 270 -4.62 11.58 -2.44
CA ASP A 270 -5.34 10.69 -3.35
C ASP A 270 -5.42 11.17 -4.81
N GLY A 271 -5.73 12.45 -5.03
CA GLY A 271 -5.81 13.06 -6.36
C GLY A 271 -4.48 13.33 -7.07
N SER A 272 -3.33 12.90 -6.52
CA SER A 272 -2.02 13.06 -7.19
C SER A 272 -1.13 11.82 -7.17
N LEU A 273 -1.50 10.77 -6.43
CA LEU A 273 -0.66 9.57 -6.25
C LEU A 273 -1.41 8.23 -6.33
N ALA A 274 -2.74 8.20 -6.22
CA ALA A 274 -3.53 6.98 -6.39
C ALA A 274 -4.22 6.93 -7.74
N ASP A 275 -4.31 5.72 -8.30
CA ASP A 275 -5.05 5.47 -9.53
C ASP A 275 -6.56 5.43 -9.28
N ASP A 276 -7.02 4.60 -8.35
CA ASP A 276 -8.43 4.47 -7.96
C ASP A 276 -9.00 5.66 -7.15
N THR A 277 -8.34 6.83 -7.21
CA THR A 277 -8.66 8.03 -6.42
C THR A 277 -8.66 7.80 -4.89
N GLY A 278 -7.99 6.76 -4.42
CA GLY A 278 -7.79 6.39 -3.02
C GLY A 278 -8.69 5.26 -2.51
N ALA A 279 -9.49 4.60 -3.35
CA ALA A 279 -10.50 3.62 -2.94
C ALA A 279 -9.91 2.37 -2.24
N ALA A 280 -8.89 1.72 -2.81
CA ALA A 280 -8.23 0.55 -2.23
C ALA A 280 -7.36 0.91 -1.03
N ALA A 281 -6.83 2.13 -0.96
CA ALA A 281 -6.15 2.62 0.24
C ALA A 281 -7.13 2.83 1.40
N ARG A 282 -8.33 3.36 1.12
CA ARG A 282 -9.44 3.46 2.07
C ARG A 282 -9.93 2.08 2.53
N ALA A 283 -10.02 1.12 1.60
CA ALA A 283 -10.38 -0.26 1.91
C ALA A 283 -9.33 -0.96 2.78
N GLN A 284 -8.05 -0.79 2.44
CA GLN A 284 -6.93 -1.32 3.21
C GLN A 284 -6.95 -0.74 4.62
N LEU A 285 -7.06 0.58 4.77
CA LEU A 285 -7.18 1.25 6.07
C LEU A 285 -8.32 0.69 6.94
N VAL A 286 -9.49 0.37 6.36
CA VAL A 286 -10.58 -0.30 7.09
C VAL A 286 -10.18 -1.71 7.55
N MET A 287 -9.49 -2.51 6.71
CA MET A 287 -8.97 -3.83 7.08
C MET A 287 -7.87 -3.75 8.14
N ASP A 288 -6.98 -2.77 8.07
CA ASP A 288 -5.85 -2.57 9.00
C ASP A 288 -6.40 -2.20 10.39
N HIS A 289 -7.33 -1.24 10.45
CA HIS A 289 -8.06 -0.89 11.67
C HIS A 289 -8.84 -2.09 12.26
N LEU A 290 -9.53 -2.87 11.43
CA LEU A 290 -10.23 -4.09 11.88
C LEU A 290 -9.27 -5.17 12.39
N THR A 291 -8.07 -5.26 11.82
CA THR A 291 -7.01 -6.19 12.26
C THR A 291 -6.45 -5.79 13.61
N LEU A 292 -6.09 -4.51 13.80
CA LEU A 292 -5.65 -3.98 15.10
C LEU A 292 -6.74 -4.15 16.18
N LEU A 293 -8.02 -4.00 15.83
CA LEU A 293 -9.15 -4.28 16.72
C LEU A 293 -9.23 -5.76 17.10
N ARG A 294 -9.00 -6.69 16.16
CA ARG A 294 -8.94 -8.14 16.45
C ARG A 294 -7.80 -8.47 17.40
N GLU A 295 -6.59 -8.04 17.08
CA GLU A 295 -5.41 -8.28 17.92
C GLU A 295 -5.59 -7.71 19.34
N THR A 296 -6.22 -6.54 19.47
CA THR A 296 -6.56 -5.95 20.77
C THR A 296 -7.69 -6.72 21.50
N ASN A 297 -8.68 -7.23 20.77
CA ASN A 297 -9.75 -8.06 21.33
C ASN A 297 -9.19 -9.38 21.90
N ASP A 298 -8.21 -9.98 21.22
CA ASP A 298 -7.45 -11.17 21.65
C ASP A 298 -6.47 -10.89 22.80
N GLY A 299 -6.27 -9.62 23.16
CA GLY A 299 -5.41 -9.19 24.27
C GLY A 299 -3.94 -8.97 23.89
N GLN A 300 -3.63 -8.79 22.61
CA GLN A 300 -2.32 -8.33 22.15
C GLN A 300 -2.14 -6.83 22.42
N SER A 301 -0.88 -6.40 22.60
CA SER A 301 -0.53 -5.03 23.01
C SER A 301 -0.12 -4.16 21.81
N VAL A 302 -1.05 -3.93 20.87
CA VAL A 302 -0.79 -3.25 19.58
C VAL A 302 -1.05 -1.73 19.60
N GLY A 303 -1.04 -1.11 20.78
CA GLY A 303 -1.15 0.35 20.96
C GLY A 303 -2.58 0.90 21.16
N LEU A 304 -3.60 0.10 20.83
CA LEU A 304 -5.00 0.41 21.12
C LEU A 304 -5.34 0.23 22.62
N PRO A 305 -6.49 0.75 23.11
CA PRO A 305 -6.85 0.68 24.52
C PRO A 305 -7.18 -0.75 24.96
N ALA A 306 -6.48 -1.23 26.00
CA ALA A 306 -6.77 -2.52 26.66
C ALA A 306 -8.17 -2.60 27.33
N ALA A 307 -8.95 -1.51 27.28
CA ALA A 307 -10.36 -1.50 27.64
C ALA A 307 -11.27 -2.16 26.58
N LEU A 308 -10.75 -2.46 25.38
CA LEU A 308 -11.47 -3.13 24.28
C LEU A 308 -11.33 -4.67 24.28
N THR A 309 -10.36 -5.22 25.02
CA THR A 309 -10.07 -6.67 25.05
C THR A 309 -11.28 -7.50 25.50
N GLY A 310 -11.69 -8.48 24.68
CA GLY A 310 -12.86 -9.32 24.92
C GLY A 310 -14.21 -8.58 24.92
N ARG A 311 -14.34 -7.50 24.13
CA ARG A 311 -15.59 -6.70 23.99
C ARG A 311 -16.08 -6.56 22.55
N LEU A 312 -15.37 -7.03 21.53
CA LEU A 312 -15.70 -6.80 20.12
C LEU A 312 -16.17 -8.08 19.43
N ASP A 313 -17.36 -8.05 18.83
CA ASP A 313 -17.92 -9.10 17.98
C ASP A 313 -17.54 -8.78 16.52
N LEU A 314 -16.40 -9.33 16.10
CA LEU A 314 -15.85 -9.15 14.76
C LEU A 314 -16.40 -10.16 13.74
N ASP A 315 -17.30 -11.05 14.19
CA ASP A 315 -18.19 -11.84 13.34
C ASP A 315 -19.52 -11.11 13.06
N ASN A 316 -19.69 -9.86 13.54
CA ASN A 316 -20.88 -9.03 13.35
C ASN A 316 -20.51 -7.55 13.08
N VAL A 317 -19.96 -7.30 11.89
CA VAL A 317 -19.43 -6.00 11.47
C VAL A 317 -20.37 -5.29 10.49
N GLY A 318 -20.57 -3.99 10.67
CA GLY A 318 -21.19 -3.09 9.70
C GLY A 318 -20.25 -1.97 9.29
N LEU A 319 -20.34 -1.53 8.03
CA LEU A 319 -19.48 -0.46 7.48
C LEU A 319 -20.34 0.69 6.94
N MET A 320 -20.09 1.92 7.38
CA MET A 320 -20.64 3.15 6.77
C MET A 320 -19.50 3.99 6.19
N GLY A 321 -19.70 4.52 4.99
CA GLY A 321 -18.74 5.40 4.36
C GLY A 321 -19.42 6.52 3.60
N HIS A 322 -18.92 7.74 3.74
CA HIS A 322 -19.45 8.92 3.03
C HIS A 322 -18.59 9.25 1.80
N SER A 323 -19.17 9.61 0.65
CA SER A 323 -18.42 10.09 -0.53
C SER A 323 -17.41 9.06 -1.04
N ARG A 324 -16.14 9.41 -1.27
CA ARG A 324 -15.05 8.45 -1.54
C ARG A 324 -14.80 7.44 -0.40
N GLY A 325 -15.27 7.73 0.81
CA GLY A 325 -15.33 6.77 1.90
C GLY A 325 -16.42 5.72 1.71
N GLY A 326 -17.50 6.05 1.00
CA GLY A 326 -18.56 5.12 0.58
C GLY A 326 -18.04 4.08 -0.41
N GLU A 327 -17.34 4.53 -1.46
CA GLU A 327 -16.59 3.65 -2.36
C GLU A 327 -15.56 2.83 -1.58
N GLY A 328 -14.86 3.45 -0.63
CA GLY A 328 -13.92 2.79 0.28
C GLY A 328 -14.51 1.66 1.14
N VAL A 329 -15.75 1.77 1.63
CA VAL A 329 -16.37 0.68 2.43
C VAL A 329 -16.97 -0.43 1.57
N VAL A 330 -17.48 -0.13 0.38
CA VAL A 330 -17.83 -1.17 -0.61
C VAL A 330 -16.56 -1.94 -0.98
N ARG A 331 -15.47 -1.22 -1.27
CA ARG A 331 -14.15 -1.79 -1.55
C ARG A 331 -13.60 -2.60 -0.37
N ALA A 332 -13.83 -2.18 0.88
CA ALA A 332 -13.44 -2.92 2.08
C ALA A 332 -14.21 -4.25 2.20
N ALA A 333 -15.52 -4.26 1.95
CA ALA A 333 -16.33 -5.48 1.99
C ALA A 333 -15.90 -6.50 0.91
N LEU A 334 -15.41 -6.02 -0.24
CA LEU A 334 -14.83 -6.85 -1.30
C LEU A 334 -13.42 -7.36 -0.92
N LEU A 335 -12.53 -6.48 -0.42
CA LEU A 335 -11.17 -6.82 0.03
C LEU A 335 -11.15 -7.81 1.22
N ASN A 336 -12.22 -7.85 2.00
CA ASN A 336 -12.39 -8.77 3.13
C ASN A 336 -12.22 -10.25 2.74
N VAL A 337 -12.56 -10.64 1.50
CA VAL A 337 -12.48 -12.04 1.05
C VAL A 337 -11.05 -12.50 0.76
N GLU A 338 -10.11 -11.56 0.61
CA GLU A 338 -8.67 -11.84 0.42
C GLU A 338 -7.94 -12.06 1.77
N GLN A 339 -8.59 -11.76 2.90
CA GLN A 339 -8.01 -11.93 4.24
C GLN A 339 -7.86 -13.42 4.59
N GLY A 340 -6.76 -13.79 5.26
CA GLY A 340 -6.55 -15.17 5.72
C GLY A 340 -7.60 -15.66 6.73
N GLU A 341 -8.25 -14.73 7.42
CA GLU A 341 -9.40 -14.92 8.30
C GLU A 341 -10.34 -13.71 8.12
N PRO A 342 -11.33 -13.76 7.21
CA PRO A 342 -12.25 -12.66 6.93
C PRO A 342 -13.10 -12.23 8.15
N PHE A 343 -13.51 -10.97 8.18
CA PHE A 343 -14.43 -10.39 9.16
C PHE A 343 -15.89 -10.68 8.77
N GLY A 344 -16.78 -10.82 9.77
CA GLY A 344 -18.20 -11.09 9.56
C GLY A 344 -19.01 -9.84 9.19
N ILE A 345 -18.76 -9.27 8.01
CA ILE A 345 -19.46 -8.09 7.51
C ILE A 345 -20.91 -8.46 7.11
N LYS A 346 -21.92 -7.78 7.66
CA LYS A 346 -23.36 -8.06 7.43
C LYS A 346 -24.20 -6.86 7.01
N GLY A 347 -23.60 -5.67 6.88
CA GLY A 347 -24.29 -4.49 6.36
C GLY A 347 -23.31 -3.44 5.86
N VAL A 348 -23.54 -2.92 4.66
CA VAL A 348 -22.77 -1.80 4.09
C VAL A 348 -23.70 -0.64 3.77
N LEU A 349 -23.35 0.56 4.24
CA LEU A 349 -24.13 1.80 4.10
C LEU A 349 -23.29 2.89 3.40
N PRO A 350 -23.26 2.92 2.05
CA PRO A 350 -22.64 4.02 1.31
C PRO A 350 -23.53 5.27 1.35
N LEU A 351 -23.07 6.30 2.05
CA LEU A 351 -23.72 7.61 2.15
C LEU A 351 -23.16 8.54 1.07
N ALA A 352 -24.04 9.13 0.25
CA ALA A 352 -23.70 10.01 -0.88
C ALA A 352 -22.40 9.59 -1.63
N PRO A 353 -22.26 8.33 -2.05
CA PRO A 353 -20.94 7.75 -2.32
C PRO A 353 -20.48 8.02 -3.76
N THR A 354 -19.16 8.01 -3.97
CA THR A 354 -18.62 7.84 -5.32
C THR A 354 -18.73 6.37 -5.77
N ASP A 355 -18.60 6.13 -7.07
CA ASP A 355 -18.39 4.80 -7.67
C ASP A 355 -17.54 4.95 -8.95
N TYR A 356 -16.32 5.49 -8.82
CA TYR A 356 -15.41 5.65 -9.95
C TYR A 356 -14.97 4.30 -10.55
N SER A 357 -15.08 3.23 -9.75
CA SER A 357 -14.62 1.88 -10.07
C SER A 357 -15.71 0.94 -10.62
N ARG A 358 -17.00 1.32 -10.64
CA ARG A 358 -18.13 0.49 -11.09
C ARG A 358 -18.15 -0.89 -10.42
N MET A 359 -18.16 -0.90 -9.09
CA MET A 359 -18.08 -2.16 -8.32
C MET A 359 -19.46 -2.74 -8.01
N THR A 360 -19.53 -4.07 -8.03
CA THR A 360 -20.74 -4.83 -7.70
C THR A 360 -20.53 -5.63 -6.41
N LEU A 361 -21.40 -5.44 -5.42
CA LEU A 361 -21.26 -5.99 -4.07
C LEU A 361 -22.15 -7.24 -3.88
N PRO A 362 -21.57 -8.46 -3.81
CA PRO A 362 -22.31 -9.70 -3.58
C PRO A 362 -22.60 -9.95 -2.09
N ASP A 363 -23.58 -10.81 -1.84
CA ASP A 363 -23.78 -11.61 -0.62
C ASP A 363 -23.98 -10.82 0.72
N VAL A 364 -24.06 -9.47 0.69
CA VAL A 364 -24.21 -8.59 1.87
C VAL A 364 -25.32 -7.54 1.68
N PRO A 365 -26.24 -7.36 2.66
CA PRO A 365 -27.25 -6.29 2.66
C PRO A 365 -26.65 -4.90 2.51
N THR A 366 -27.19 -4.11 1.59
CA THR A 366 -26.62 -2.81 1.18
C THR A 366 -27.70 -1.76 1.03
N ALA A 367 -27.54 -0.60 1.68
CA ALA A 367 -28.40 0.57 1.46
C ALA A 367 -27.56 1.77 1.05
N VAL A 368 -27.93 2.47 -0.03
CA VAL A 368 -27.25 3.68 -0.50
C VAL A 368 -28.13 4.90 -0.25
N ILE A 369 -27.59 5.92 0.42
CA ILE A 369 -28.30 7.19 0.66
C ILE A 369 -27.87 8.20 -0.41
N LEU A 370 -28.82 8.70 -1.21
CA LEU A 370 -28.60 9.59 -2.35
C LEU A 370 -29.21 10.98 -2.08
N PRO A 371 -28.41 12.02 -1.80
CA PRO A 371 -28.94 13.38 -1.65
C PRO A 371 -29.31 14.02 -2.99
N TYR A 372 -30.51 14.62 -3.09
CA TYR A 372 -30.98 15.19 -4.36
C TYR A 372 -30.29 16.51 -4.77
N CYS A 373 -29.82 17.29 -3.80
CA CYS A 373 -29.14 18.57 -4.00
C CYS A 373 -27.66 18.48 -3.61
N ASP A 374 -27.03 17.38 -4.04
CA ASP A 374 -25.59 17.15 -4.02
C ASP A 374 -24.87 18.04 -5.05
N GLY A 375 -23.77 18.66 -4.65
CA GLY A 375 -22.86 19.41 -5.53
C GLY A 375 -21.43 18.86 -5.61
N ASP A 376 -21.10 17.80 -4.85
CA ASP A 376 -19.79 17.13 -4.86
C ASP A 376 -19.84 15.72 -5.51
N VAL A 377 -21.03 15.12 -5.61
CA VAL A 377 -21.37 13.90 -6.38
C VAL A 377 -22.73 14.13 -7.06
N GLU A 378 -22.79 15.13 -7.94
CA GLU A 378 -24.04 15.64 -8.50
C GLU A 378 -24.74 14.67 -9.46
N ASP A 379 -24.03 13.66 -9.97
CA ASP A 379 -24.58 12.60 -10.83
C ASP A 379 -25.23 11.44 -10.06
N GLN A 380 -25.08 11.41 -8.73
CA GLN A 380 -25.54 10.33 -7.85
C GLN A 380 -25.01 8.94 -8.28
N MET A 381 -23.77 8.84 -8.77
CA MET A 381 -23.17 7.57 -9.24
C MET A 381 -23.33 6.38 -8.28
N GLY A 382 -23.40 6.62 -6.97
CA GLY A 382 -23.74 5.61 -5.95
C GLY A 382 -24.98 4.76 -6.21
N GLN A 383 -25.95 5.25 -6.99
CA GLN A 383 -27.12 4.48 -7.46
C GLN A 383 -26.70 3.15 -8.12
N LYS A 384 -25.54 3.14 -8.80
CA LYS A 384 -25.02 2.00 -9.56
C LYS A 384 -24.61 0.82 -8.67
N TYR A 385 -24.31 1.04 -7.39
CA TYR A 385 -24.12 -0.07 -6.44
C TYR A 385 -25.35 -0.95 -6.30
N ILE A 386 -26.55 -0.37 -6.41
CA ILE A 386 -27.80 -1.12 -6.39
C ILE A 386 -28.07 -1.71 -7.77
N ASP A 387 -27.98 -0.90 -8.84
CA ASP A 387 -28.36 -1.34 -10.19
C ASP A 387 -27.44 -2.38 -10.82
N ASP A 388 -26.12 -2.24 -10.71
CA ASP A 388 -25.20 -3.23 -11.27
C ASP A 388 -25.21 -4.51 -10.41
N SER A 389 -25.54 -4.44 -9.11
CA SER A 389 -25.49 -5.60 -8.20
C SER A 389 -26.80 -6.40 -8.10
N ARG A 390 -27.98 -5.77 -8.27
CA ARG A 390 -29.30 -6.35 -7.92
C ARG A 390 -29.64 -7.68 -8.60
N HIS A 391 -29.02 -7.96 -9.75
CA HIS A 391 -29.18 -9.20 -10.50
C HIS A 391 -27.86 -9.93 -10.79
N ALA A 392 -26.72 -9.40 -10.35
CA ALA A 392 -25.39 -9.90 -10.72
C ALA A 392 -25.07 -11.31 -10.15
N TYR A 393 -25.58 -11.65 -8.98
CA TYR A 393 -25.00 -12.74 -8.16
C TYR A 393 -25.96 -13.86 -7.77
N GLY A 394 -27.28 -13.69 -7.99
CA GLY A 394 -28.30 -14.67 -7.59
C GLY A 394 -28.37 -14.91 -6.08
N ASP A 395 -28.03 -13.90 -5.29
CA ASP A 395 -27.89 -13.96 -3.83
C ASP A 395 -29.18 -13.57 -3.08
N ASP A 396 -29.16 -13.78 -1.77
CA ASP A 396 -30.32 -13.67 -0.89
C ASP A 396 -30.15 -12.51 0.09
N VAL A 397 -30.07 -11.26 -0.40
CA VAL A 397 -29.88 -10.07 0.44
C VAL A 397 -30.67 -8.86 -0.05
N LEU A 398 -31.10 -8.02 0.90
CA LEU A 398 -31.73 -6.72 0.63
C LEU A 398 -30.74 -5.74 -0.02
N ARG A 399 -31.17 -5.05 -1.08
CA ARG A 399 -30.46 -3.91 -1.68
C ARG A 399 -31.40 -2.72 -1.87
N SER A 400 -31.03 -1.54 -1.36
CA SER A 400 -31.94 -0.39 -1.31
C SER A 400 -31.27 0.93 -1.73
N SER A 401 -31.86 1.64 -2.67
CA SER A 401 -31.57 3.07 -2.90
C SER A 401 -32.53 3.92 -2.07
N VAL A 402 -31.99 4.88 -1.32
CA VAL A 402 -32.75 5.85 -0.51
C VAL A 402 -32.48 7.24 -1.05
N LEU A 403 -33.32 7.71 -1.98
CA LEU A 403 -33.27 9.07 -2.48
C LEU A 403 -33.86 10.02 -1.44
N VAL A 404 -33.17 11.13 -1.14
CA VAL A 404 -33.61 12.10 -0.13
C VAL A 404 -33.70 13.48 -0.75
N MET A 405 -34.91 14.00 -0.89
CA MET A 405 -35.14 15.29 -1.54
C MET A 405 -34.64 16.45 -0.68
N GLY A 406 -34.00 17.45 -1.32
CA GLY A 406 -33.56 18.66 -0.64
C GLY A 406 -32.32 18.54 0.24
N THR A 407 -31.68 17.37 0.32
CA THR A 407 -30.42 17.15 1.05
C THR A 407 -29.17 17.49 0.23
N ASN A 408 -28.06 17.71 0.92
CA ASN A 408 -26.80 18.27 0.46
C ASN A 408 -25.65 17.32 0.87
N HIS A 409 -24.54 17.28 0.14
CA HIS A 409 -23.45 16.34 0.43
C HIS A 409 -22.91 16.52 1.85
N ASN A 410 -22.50 17.74 2.20
CA ASN A 410 -21.80 17.99 3.45
C ASN A 410 -22.68 17.86 4.71
N TYR A 411 -23.98 18.11 4.60
CA TYR A 411 -24.85 18.36 5.76
C TYR A 411 -25.25 17.12 6.58
N PHE A 412 -24.89 15.92 6.13
CA PHE A 412 -25.00 14.70 6.95
C PHE A 412 -23.94 14.59 8.06
N ASN A 413 -22.98 15.52 8.15
CA ASN A 413 -21.92 15.47 9.17
C ASN A 413 -21.57 16.85 9.75
N THR A 414 -21.14 16.91 11.01
CA THR A 414 -20.85 18.19 11.68
C THR A 414 -19.51 18.83 11.29
N ALA A 415 -18.58 18.09 10.67
CA ALA A 415 -17.21 18.54 10.42
C ALA A 415 -17.07 19.38 9.14
N TRP A 416 -17.88 19.12 8.11
CA TRP A 416 -17.82 19.87 6.83
C TRP A 416 -18.92 20.95 6.73
N THR A 417 -19.87 20.95 7.66
CA THR A 417 -21.07 21.79 7.62
C THR A 417 -20.84 23.21 8.16
N PRO A 418 -21.19 24.27 7.38
CA PRO A 418 -21.08 25.66 7.80
C PRO A 418 -21.83 25.95 9.10
N GLY A 419 -21.13 26.52 10.08
CA GLY A 419 -21.70 26.83 11.39
C GLY A 419 -21.83 25.64 12.35
N LYS A 420 -21.39 24.43 11.95
CA LYS A 420 -21.19 23.28 12.85
C LYS A 420 -19.71 23.08 13.17
N TYR A 421 -18.82 23.21 12.17
CA TYR A 421 -17.37 23.26 12.35
C TYR A 421 -16.80 24.68 12.13
N PRO A 422 -15.62 25.05 12.70
CA PRO A 422 -15.12 26.42 12.66
C PRO A 422 -14.20 26.75 11.47
N VAL A 423 -13.75 25.75 10.70
CA VAL A 423 -12.77 25.88 9.60
C VAL A 423 -13.10 24.89 8.48
N ALA A 424 -12.73 25.19 7.24
CA ALA A 424 -12.92 24.30 6.08
C ALA A 424 -14.34 23.67 6.03
N THR A 425 -15.34 24.50 5.76
CA THR A 425 -16.75 24.08 5.64
C THR A 425 -17.40 24.74 4.43
N SER A 426 -18.21 24.01 3.67
CA SER A 426 -18.91 24.52 2.49
C SER A 426 -20.34 24.00 2.40
N ASP A 427 -21.20 24.78 1.74
CA ASP A 427 -22.42 24.27 1.12
C ASP A 427 -22.04 23.88 -0.31
N ASP A 428 -21.83 22.59 -0.58
CA ASP A 428 -21.35 22.06 -1.87
C ASP A 428 -22.28 22.40 -3.04
N TRP A 429 -23.59 22.63 -2.79
CA TRP A 429 -24.51 23.11 -3.81
C TRP A 429 -24.12 24.48 -4.40
N SER A 430 -23.26 25.26 -3.71
CA SER A 430 -22.69 26.50 -4.25
C SER A 430 -21.72 26.29 -5.44
N ILE A 431 -21.29 25.04 -5.72
CA ILE A 431 -20.61 24.67 -6.96
C ILE A 431 -21.59 24.76 -8.14
N MET A 432 -22.84 24.30 -7.95
CA MET A 432 -23.87 24.22 -8.99
C MET A 432 -24.71 25.51 -9.12
N ASP A 433 -25.04 26.16 -7.99
CA ASP A 433 -25.56 27.54 -7.95
C ASP A 433 -24.89 28.37 -6.86
N ARG A 434 -23.82 29.07 -7.27
CA ARG A 434 -23.06 30.04 -6.46
C ARG A 434 -23.91 31.16 -5.83
N ASN A 435 -25.10 31.45 -6.36
CA ASN A 435 -26.00 32.47 -5.81
C ASN A 435 -27.01 31.90 -4.79
N GLN A 436 -27.14 30.57 -4.68
CA GLN A 436 -28.07 29.90 -3.76
C GLN A 436 -29.55 30.33 -3.98
N THR A 437 -29.90 30.51 -5.25
CA THR A 437 -31.19 31.01 -5.76
C THR A 437 -32.07 29.97 -6.47
N ASP A 438 -31.54 28.80 -6.81
CA ASP A 438 -32.31 27.71 -7.44
C ASP A 438 -33.57 27.37 -6.63
N PRO A 439 -34.76 27.25 -7.27
CA PRO A 439 -36.04 27.08 -6.57
C PRO A 439 -36.23 25.71 -5.89
N THR A 440 -35.32 24.75 -6.12
CA THR A 440 -35.36 23.39 -5.56
C THR A 440 -34.29 23.18 -4.50
N CYS A 441 -33.08 23.64 -4.78
CA CYS A 441 -31.87 23.28 -4.04
C CYS A 441 -31.10 24.47 -3.46
N GLY A 442 -31.41 25.71 -3.88
CA GLY A 442 -30.83 26.90 -3.26
C GLY A 442 -31.20 27.04 -1.78
N ALA A 443 -30.35 27.66 -0.98
CA ALA A 443 -30.46 27.77 0.49
C ALA A 443 -31.74 28.44 1.05
N SER A 444 -32.68 28.88 0.20
CA SER A 444 -34.02 29.39 0.58
C SER A 444 -35.18 28.70 -0.16
N ALA A 445 -34.92 27.62 -0.90
CA ALA A 445 -35.95 26.80 -1.54
C ALA A 445 -36.80 26.06 -0.48
N PRO A 446 -38.13 25.93 -0.66
CA PRO A 446 -38.98 25.23 0.31
C PRO A 446 -38.60 23.75 0.50
N THR A 447 -38.12 23.11 -0.57
CA THR A 447 -37.65 21.72 -0.60
C THR A 447 -36.29 21.53 0.09
N ARG A 448 -35.41 22.53 0.12
CA ARG A 448 -34.08 22.42 0.75
C ARG A 448 -34.22 22.16 2.25
N LEU A 449 -33.57 21.10 2.74
CA LEU A 449 -33.50 20.81 4.18
C LEU A 449 -32.40 21.65 4.83
N THR A 450 -32.61 22.09 6.07
CA THR A 450 -31.60 22.78 6.87
C THR A 450 -30.57 21.80 7.43
N ALA A 451 -29.35 22.26 7.71
CA ALA A 451 -28.27 21.41 8.23
C ALA A 451 -28.66 20.57 9.47
N ASP A 452 -29.52 21.10 10.37
CA ASP A 452 -30.01 20.34 11.52
C ASP A 452 -31.02 19.24 11.14
N GLU A 453 -31.89 19.48 10.14
CA GLU A 453 -32.81 18.47 9.61
C GLU A 453 -32.05 17.35 8.89
N GLN A 454 -31.01 17.69 8.13
CA GLN A 454 -30.19 16.72 7.40
C GLN A 454 -29.31 15.86 8.31
N TYR A 455 -28.70 16.46 9.34
CA TYR A 455 -27.95 15.71 10.35
C TYR A 455 -28.87 14.80 11.17
N ALA A 456 -30.09 15.26 11.52
CA ALA A 456 -31.08 14.44 12.22
C ALA A 456 -31.51 13.23 11.37
N PHE A 457 -31.87 13.44 10.09
CA PHE A 457 -32.14 12.37 9.13
C PHE A 457 -30.96 11.39 9.01
N GLY A 458 -29.73 11.90 8.85
CA GLY A 458 -28.53 11.07 8.69
C GLY A 458 -28.32 10.16 9.91
N ASN A 459 -28.37 10.74 11.11
CA ASN A 459 -28.29 9.98 12.36
C ASN A 459 -29.38 8.90 12.47
N ALA A 460 -30.61 9.19 12.01
CA ALA A 460 -31.72 8.24 12.02
C ALA A 460 -31.51 7.06 11.06
N TYR A 461 -31.16 7.31 9.78
CA TYR A 461 -30.98 6.25 8.79
C TYR A 461 -29.71 5.44 9.02
N ILE A 462 -28.61 6.07 9.49
CA ILE A 462 -27.40 5.35 9.93
C ILE A 462 -27.72 4.42 11.11
N ALA A 463 -28.43 4.92 12.13
CA ALA A 463 -28.81 4.10 13.27
C ALA A 463 -29.79 2.98 12.88
N GLY A 464 -30.80 3.28 12.05
CA GLY A 464 -31.81 2.32 11.61
C GLY A 464 -31.22 1.16 10.83
N PHE A 465 -30.32 1.45 9.88
CA PHE A 465 -29.68 0.42 9.05
C PHE A 465 -28.85 -0.58 9.87
N PHE A 466 -28.04 -0.12 10.84
CA PHE A 466 -27.24 -1.04 11.65
C PHE A 466 -28.03 -1.72 12.77
N ARG A 467 -29.06 -1.06 13.31
CA ARG A 467 -30.01 -1.73 14.24
C ARG A 467 -30.77 -2.86 13.55
N LEU A 468 -31.17 -2.66 12.29
CA LEU A 468 -31.75 -3.69 11.45
C LEU A 468 -30.73 -4.81 11.12
N THR A 469 -29.62 -4.47 10.45
CA THR A 469 -28.68 -5.47 9.88
C THR A 469 -27.81 -6.22 10.90
N LEU A 470 -27.42 -5.59 12.00
CA LEU A 470 -26.54 -6.20 13.01
C LEU A 470 -27.28 -6.57 14.31
N GLY A 471 -28.43 -5.94 14.57
CA GLY A 471 -29.24 -6.10 15.78
C GLY A 471 -30.51 -6.95 15.63
N ASP A 472 -30.89 -7.30 14.41
CA ASP A 472 -32.17 -7.99 14.09
C ASP A 472 -33.41 -7.16 14.51
N GLU A 473 -33.29 -5.83 14.54
CA GLU A 473 -34.41 -4.91 14.87
C GLU A 473 -35.32 -4.69 13.65
N GLN A 474 -36.08 -5.73 13.33
CA GLN A 474 -37.00 -5.81 12.18
C GLN A 474 -38.05 -4.68 12.11
N GLN A 475 -38.30 -3.94 13.20
CA GLN A 475 -39.20 -2.77 13.18
C GLN A 475 -38.67 -1.59 12.33
N PHE A 476 -37.39 -1.62 11.92
CA PHE A 476 -36.79 -0.65 10.99
C PHE A 476 -36.73 -1.15 9.54
N MET A 477 -37.16 -2.38 9.24
CA MET A 477 -37.23 -2.89 7.86
C MET A 477 -38.01 -1.96 6.89
N PRO A 478 -39.13 -1.33 7.30
CA PRO A 478 -39.88 -0.41 6.43
C PRO A 478 -39.12 0.85 5.96
N MET A 479 -37.99 1.21 6.59
CA MET A 479 -37.12 2.30 6.13
C MET A 479 -36.35 1.96 4.83
N PHE A 480 -36.29 0.66 4.47
CA PHE A 480 -35.39 0.14 3.44
C PHE A 480 -36.06 -0.86 2.47
N ASP A 481 -37.34 -1.20 2.65
CA ASP A 481 -38.05 -2.23 1.87
C ASP A 481 -38.85 -1.70 0.65
N GLY A 482 -38.86 -0.39 0.43
CA GLY A 482 -39.65 0.25 -0.63
C GLY A 482 -41.08 0.65 -0.21
N SER A 483 -41.36 0.74 1.10
CA SER A 483 -42.62 1.28 1.65
C SER A 483 -42.57 2.75 2.07
N ASP A 484 -41.44 3.43 1.83
CA ASP A 484 -41.17 4.85 2.17
C ASP A 484 -41.43 5.21 3.64
N ALA A 485 -41.34 4.26 4.58
CA ALA A 485 -41.71 4.52 5.97
C ALA A 485 -40.63 5.32 6.72
N GLU A 486 -41.01 6.50 7.23
CA GLU A 486 -40.11 7.46 7.87
C GLU A 486 -40.21 7.41 9.40
N PRO A 487 -39.09 7.48 10.14
CA PRO A 487 -39.10 7.78 11.57
C PRO A 487 -39.35 9.26 11.84
N ALA A 488 -39.89 9.58 13.02
CA ALA A 488 -40.20 10.96 13.41
C ALA A 488 -38.97 11.92 13.36
N SER A 489 -37.75 11.39 13.52
CA SER A 489 -36.47 12.09 13.36
C SER A 489 -36.12 12.51 11.92
N ALA A 490 -36.72 11.91 10.87
CA ALA A 490 -36.65 12.41 9.50
C ALA A 490 -37.44 13.72 9.31
N GLY A 491 -38.50 13.91 10.10
CA GLY A 491 -39.17 15.18 10.38
C GLY A 491 -40.02 15.76 9.25
N ARG A 492 -39.38 16.17 8.14
CA ARG A 492 -40.02 16.73 6.94
C ARG A 492 -39.19 16.50 5.67
N ALA A 493 -38.41 15.43 5.65
CA ALA A 493 -37.82 14.94 4.41
C ALA A 493 -38.94 14.52 3.43
N ASP A 494 -38.57 14.34 2.17
CA ASP A 494 -39.31 13.56 1.19
C ASP A 494 -38.32 12.45 0.80
N VAL A 495 -38.53 11.27 1.38
CA VAL A 495 -37.67 10.09 1.25
C VAL A 495 -38.33 9.10 0.30
N ARG A 496 -37.54 8.54 -0.61
CA ARG A 496 -38.04 7.63 -1.66
C ARG A 496 -37.12 6.42 -1.74
N VAL A 497 -37.67 5.27 -1.40
CA VAL A 497 -36.95 4.01 -1.25
C VAL A 497 -37.23 3.10 -2.44
N SER A 498 -36.18 2.60 -3.08
CA SER A 498 -36.30 1.59 -4.13
C SER A 498 -35.47 0.37 -3.76
N ALA A 499 -36.16 -0.72 -3.46
CA ALA A 499 -35.60 -1.93 -2.87
C ALA A 499 -35.70 -3.13 -3.82
N THR A 500 -34.57 -3.81 -4.00
CA THR A 500 -34.55 -5.20 -4.45
C THR A 500 -34.54 -6.08 -3.21
N LEU A 501 -35.66 -6.76 -2.95
CA LEU A 501 -35.77 -7.71 -1.83
C LEU A 501 -34.96 -9.00 -2.08
N PRO A 502 -34.66 -9.79 -1.03
CA PRO A 502 -33.93 -11.05 -1.15
C PRO A 502 -34.60 -12.04 -2.11
N THR A 503 -33.82 -12.96 -2.70
CA THR A 503 -34.34 -13.98 -3.61
C THR A 503 -35.21 -15.05 -2.94
N SER A 504 -35.19 -15.15 -1.60
CA SER A 504 -36.17 -15.93 -0.82
C SER A 504 -37.57 -15.31 -0.75
N ASP A 505 -37.66 -13.97 -0.75
CA ASP A 505 -38.90 -13.21 -0.53
C ASP A 505 -39.58 -12.72 -1.82
N ARG A 506 -38.91 -12.89 -2.97
CA ARG A 506 -39.39 -12.40 -4.28
C ARG A 506 -39.58 -13.46 -5.35
N VAL A 507 -40.50 -13.17 -6.27
CA VAL A 507 -40.62 -13.86 -7.56
C VAL A 507 -40.60 -12.82 -8.68
N ASP A 508 -39.51 -12.82 -9.44
CA ASP A 508 -39.32 -11.94 -10.58
C ASP A 508 -40.22 -12.38 -11.75
N ILE A 509 -41.09 -11.47 -12.22
CA ILE A 509 -41.96 -11.69 -13.40
C ILE A 509 -41.21 -11.28 -14.67
N ALA A 510 -40.60 -10.08 -14.66
CA ALA A 510 -39.77 -9.56 -15.75
C ALA A 510 -38.89 -8.39 -15.27
N ASN A 511 -37.58 -8.60 -15.19
CA ASN A 511 -36.59 -7.57 -14.83
C ASN A 511 -36.45 -6.45 -15.89
N PHE A 512 -36.72 -6.82 -17.15
CA PHE A 512 -36.55 -6.04 -18.38
C PHE A 512 -35.10 -5.79 -18.86
N ASP A 513 -34.11 -6.51 -18.30
CA ASP A 513 -32.68 -6.44 -18.68
C ASP A 513 -32.39 -6.86 -20.14
N ALA A 514 -33.30 -7.62 -20.78
CA ALA A 514 -33.06 -8.25 -22.08
C ALA A 514 -34.31 -8.31 -22.99
N PRO A 515 -34.14 -8.37 -24.33
CA PRO A 515 -35.25 -8.47 -25.29
C PRO A 515 -36.10 -9.75 -25.17
N ASP A 516 -37.24 -9.65 -24.51
CA ASP A 516 -38.26 -10.72 -24.50
C ASP A 516 -39.27 -10.56 -25.65
N THR A 517 -39.31 -11.58 -26.51
CA THR A 517 -40.25 -11.69 -27.64
C THR A 517 -41.68 -12.09 -27.25
N THR A 518 -41.93 -12.44 -25.98
CA THR A 518 -43.27 -12.79 -25.48
C THR A 518 -44.08 -11.58 -25.01
N ILE A 519 -43.39 -10.49 -24.63
CA ILE A 519 -43.98 -9.17 -24.36
C ILE A 519 -44.61 -8.59 -25.65
N GLN A 520 -45.77 -7.94 -25.51
CA GLN A 520 -46.49 -7.33 -26.64
C GLN A 520 -46.92 -5.90 -26.32
N ALA A 521 -46.51 -4.93 -27.13
CA ALA A 521 -47.19 -3.64 -27.20
C ALA A 521 -48.32 -3.69 -28.24
N VAL A 522 -49.46 -3.10 -27.91
CA VAL A 522 -50.61 -2.97 -28.81
C VAL A 522 -51.18 -1.55 -28.80
N GLY A 523 -52.06 -1.25 -29.77
CA GLY A 523 -52.75 0.03 -29.85
C GLY A 523 -51.86 1.16 -30.36
N ALA A 524 -51.62 2.17 -29.54
CA ALA A 524 -50.83 3.37 -29.87
C ALA A 524 -49.44 3.42 -29.23
N GLY A 525 -48.99 2.31 -28.63
CA GLY A 525 -47.70 2.17 -27.94
C GLY A 525 -46.73 1.21 -28.64
N THR A 526 -45.45 1.37 -28.29
CA THR A 526 -44.27 0.65 -28.79
C THR A 526 -43.30 0.42 -27.62
N TYR A 527 -42.45 -0.61 -27.70
CA TYR A 527 -41.39 -0.82 -26.71
C TYR A 527 -40.08 -1.24 -27.35
N GLN A 528 -38.99 -0.97 -26.64
CA GLN A 528 -37.65 -1.50 -26.89
C GLN A 528 -36.93 -1.65 -25.54
N ASN A 529 -36.01 -2.60 -25.42
CA ASN A 529 -35.04 -2.56 -24.34
C ASN A 529 -33.96 -1.53 -24.71
N CYS A 530 -33.45 -0.82 -23.71
CA CYS A 530 -32.47 0.24 -23.85
C CYS A 530 -31.39 0.11 -22.76
N GLU A 531 -30.22 0.70 -22.98
CA GLU A 531 -29.14 0.79 -21.98
C GLU A 531 -28.38 2.12 -22.13
N SER A 532 -27.89 2.68 -21.03
CA SER A 532 -27.08 3.92 -21.04
C SER A 532 -27.79 5.13 -21.70
N MET A 533 -27.04 6.20 -22.03
CA MET A 533 -27.61 7.46 -22.57
C MET A 533 -26.87 8.09 -23.77
N SER A 534 -25.65 7.66 -24.07
CA SER A 534 -24.74 8.34 -25.00
C SER A 534 -23.74 7.33 -25.58
N PRO A 535 -23.12 7.57 -26.75
CA PRO A 535 -22.09 6.70 -27.29
C PRO A 535 -20.90 6.51 -26.34
N LEU A 536 -20.79 5.30 -25.81
CA LEU A 536 -19.61 4.78 -25.10
C LEU A 536 -18.52 4.39 -26.12
N ASP A 537 -17.26 4.27 -25.71
CA ASP A 537 -16.16 3.89 -26.63
C ASP A 537 -16.35 2.46 -27.20
N VAL A 538 -17.10 1.62 -26.48
CA VAL A 538 -17.67 0.37 -27.02
C VAL A 538 -19.12 0.63 -27.40
N PRO A 539 -19.54 0.36 -28.65
CA PRO A 539 -20.92 0.54 -29.06
C PRO A 539 -21.90 -0.23 -28.18
N ALA A 540 -22.86 0.49 -27.60
CA ALA A 540 -23.99 -0.12 -26.90
C ALA A 540 -24.70 -1.13 -27.81
N THR A 541 -25.09 -2.25 -27.21
CA THR A 541 -25.82 -3.34 -27.87
C THR A 541 -27.31 -3.06 -27.98
N LEU A 542 -27.82 -2.20 -27.09
CA LEU A 542 -29.18 -1.67 -27.06
C LEU A 542 -29.17 -0.16 -27.39
N PRO A 543 -30.30 0.42 -27.83
CA PRO A 543 -30.46 1.88 -27.94
C PRO A 543 -30.39 2.55 -26.56
N TYR A 544 -30.15 3.86 -26.53
CA TYR A 544 -30.08 4.64 -25.29
C TYR A 544 -31.46 4.82 -24.62
N CYS A 545 -31.51 4.77 -23.29
CA CYS A 545 -32.73 5.01 -22.50
C CYS A 545 -33.05 6.51 -22.33
N VAL A 546 -32.02 7.34 -22.38
CA VAL A 546 -32.07 8.80 -22.27
C VAL A 546 -31.26 9.38 -23.43
N THR A 547 -31.73 10.47 -24.03
CA THR A 547 -31.17 11.07 -25.26
C THR A 547 -31.22 12.61 -25.31
N GLU A 548 -32.00 13.25 -24.45
CA GLU A 548 -32.28 14.70 -24.42
C GLU A 548 -31.83 15.36 -23.07
N LEU A 549 -30.93 14.71 -22.32
CA LEU A 549 -30.42 15.15 -21.00
C LEU A 549 -28.91 15.04 -20.88
N GLU A 550 -28.34 15.76 -19.90
CA GLU A 550 -26.94 15.64 -19.47
C GLU A 550 -26.77 14.51 -18.43
N PHE A 551 -25.55 13.95 -18.30
CA PHE A 551 -25.32 12.71 -17.55
C PHE A 551 -25.72 12.74 -16.07
N ALA A 552 -25.47 13.86 -15.37
CA ALA A 552 -25.87 14.01 -13.98
C ALA A 552 -27.38 14.02 -13.76
N GLN A 553 -28.17 14.15 -14.84
CA GLN A 553 -29.63 14.10 -14.82
C GLN A 553 -30.18 12.68 -15.05
N ALA A 554 -29.36 11.63 -15.07
CA ALA A 554 -29.82 10.25 -15.30
C ALA A 554 -29.04 9.20 -14.47
N PRO A 555 -29.15 9.14 -13.13
CA PRO A 555 -28.24 8.35 -12.29
C PRO A 555 -28.18 6.85 -12.60
N ASP A 556 -29.28 6.19 -12.99
CA ASP A 556 -29.27 4.77 -13.37
C ASP A 556 -28.51 4.52 -14.69
N TYR A 557 -28.45 5.52 -15.60
CA TYR A 557 -28.05 5.32 -17.00
C TYR A 557 -26.76 6.08 -17.40
N GLY A 558 -26.58 7.29 -16.90
CA GLY A 558 -25.49 8.20 -17.23
C GLY A 558 -24.21 7.86 -16.49
N PHE A 559 -23.12 7.75 -17.24
CA PHE A 559 -21.78 7.52 -16.68
C PHE A 559 -20.68 8.02 -17.64
N THR A 560 -20.63 9.32 -17.87
CA THR A 560 -19.67 9.93 -18.81
C THR A 560 -18.62 10.76 -18.08
N SER A 561 -17.85 10.12 -17.19
CA SER A 561 -16.68 10.74 -16.56
C SER A 561 -15.51 10.98 -17.51
N ALA A 562 -15.71 10.94 -18.83
CA ALA A 562 -14.68 11.19 -19.84
C ALA A 562 -14.23 12.67 -19.85
N ILE A 563 -15.14 13.60 -19.54
CA ILE A 563 -14.85 15.02 -19.30
C ILE A 563 -14.23 15.19 -17.90
N TYR A 564 -14.67 14.36 -16.94
CA TYR A 564 -14.33 14.46 -15.52
C TYR A 564 -13.00 13.81 -15.14
N GLY A 565 -12.49 12.90 -15.99
CA GLY A 565 -11.24 12.11 -15.91
C GLY A 565 -10.92 11.32 -14.63
N ASN A 566 -11.70 11.48 -13.56
CA ASN A 566 -11.57 10.75 -12.29
C ASN A 566 -12.23 9.36 -12.32
N GLY A 567 -13.34 9.20 -13.06
CA GLY A 567 -14.04 7.92 -13.18
C GLY A 567 -13.40 7.02 -14.23
N ARG A 568 -13.18 5.74 -13.89
CA ARG A 568 -12.26 4.82 -14.59
C ARG A 568 -12.98 3.62 -15.20
N ALA A 569 -14.23 3.84 -15.58
CA ALA A 569 -15.13 2.83 -16.11
C ALA A 569 -16.12 3.42 -17.13
N THR A 570 -15.72 4.51 -17.81
CA THR A 570 -16.53 5.37 -18.72
C THR A 570 -17.27 4.64 -19.84
N SER A 571 -16.88 3.39 -20.15
CA SER A 571 -17.42 2.61 -21.26
C SER A 571 -18.19 1.36 -20.83
N VAL A 572 -18.46 1.19 -19.53
CA VAL A 572 -19.27 0.08 -19.01
C VAL A 572 -20.77 0.40 -19.18
N PRO A 573 -21.54 -0.37 -19.96
CA PRO A 573 -22.98 -0.18 -20.11
C PRO A 573 -23.68 -0.24 -18.75
N SER A 574 -24.62 0.68 -18.52
CA SER A 574 -25.47 0.66 -17.34
C SER A 574 -26.59 -0.37 -17.46
N ALA A 575 -27.15 -0.79 -16.31
CA ALA A 575 -28.24 -1.76 -16.25
C ALA A 575 -29.37 -1.44 -17.27
N PRO A 576 -29.75 -2.38 -18.16
CA PRO A 576 -30.77 -2.11 -19.16
C PRO A 576 -32.18 -1.92 -18.56
N SER A 577 -33.09 -1.39 -19.35
CA SER A 577 -34.50 -1.21 -18.98
C SER A 577 -35.41 -1.32 -20.20
N LEU A 578 -36.72 -1.50 -20.02
CA LEU A 578 -37.70 -1.42 -21.09
C LEU A 578 -38.24 0.00 -21.22
N HIS A 579 -37.98 0.63 -22.37
CA HIS A 579 -38.54 1.92 -22.75
C HIS A 579 -39.88 1.68 -23.45
N PHE A 580 -40.98 2.00 -22.75
CA PHE A 580 -42.34 1.93 -23.29
C PHE A 580 -42.78 3.33 -23.72
N THR A 581 -42.87 3.54 -25.04
CA THR A 581 -43.24 4.80 -25.68
C THR A 581 -44.65 4.72 -26.24
N TYR A 582 -45.39 5.83 -26.20
CA TYR A 582 -46.77 5.86 -26.68
C TYR A 582 -47.16 7.22 -27.27
N SER A 583 -48.15 7.17 -28.15
CA SER A 583 -48.63 8.32 -28.92
C SER A 583 -50.12 8.56 -28.67
N THR A 584 -50.53 9.83 -28.63
CA THR A 584 -51.94 10.22 -28.43
C THR A 584 -52.84 9.48 -29.43
N PRO A 585 -53.79 8.62 -28.99
CA PRO A 585 -54.53 7.76 -29.89
C PRO A 585 -55.31 8.52 -30.96
N ALA A 586 -55.24 8.04 -32.22
CA ALA A 586 -55.75 8.73 -33.41
C ALA A 586 -57.26 9.06 -33.42
N SER A 587 -58.02 8.55 -32.44
CA SER A 587 -59.36 9.03 -32.08
C SER A 587 -59.69 8.65 -30.62
N PRO A 588 -60.67 9.30 -29.97
CA PRO A 588 -61.13 8.88 -28.64
C PRO A 588 -61.66 7.43 -28.57
N SER A 589 -62.03 6.84 -29.71
CA SER A 589 -62.46 5.45 -29.86
C SER A 589 -61.34 4.48 -30.28
N ALA A 590 -60.12 4.95 -30.49
CA ALA A 590 -58.97 4.07 -30.72
C ALA A 590 -58.53 3.40 -29.40
N ALA A 591 -57.90 2.23 -29.51
CA ALA A 591 -57.20 1.63 -28.38
C ALA A 591 -56.10 2.59 -27.88
N ALA A 592 -55.93 2.63 -26.56
CA ALA A 592 -54.75 3.22 -25.95
C ALA A 592 -53.51 2.36 -26.29
N GLY A 593 -52.31 2.90 -26.12
CA GLY A 593 -51.11 2.07 -25.99
C GLY A 593 -51.20 1.14 -24.78
N GLU A 594 -50.94 -0.15 -24.96
CA GLU A 594 -51.00 -1.14 -23.88
C GLU A 594 -49.79 -2.08 -24.03
N LEU A 595 -48.88 -2.06 -23.07
CA LEU A 595 -47.81 -3.04 -22.90
C LEU A 595 -48.38 -4.26 -22.17
N ARG A 596 -48.04 -5.46 -22.63
CA ARG A 596 -48.54 -6.73 -22.09
C ARG A 596 -47.36 -7.64 -21.77
N VAL A 597 -47.19 -7.93 -20.49
CA VAL A 597 -46.13 -8.79 -19.96
C VAL A 597 -46.78 -10.11 -19.51
N PRO A 598 -46.49 -11.24 -20.16
CA PRO A 598 -47.02 -12.53 -19.72
C PRO A 598 -46.38 -12.93 -18.39
N VAL A 599 -47.15 -13.57 -17.52
CA VAL A 599 -46.62 -14.10 -16.26
C VAL A 599 -45.92 -15.44 -16.54
N PRO A 600 -44.71 -15.68 -16.01
CA PRO A 600 -44.05 -16.98 -16.11
C PRO A 600 -44.93 -18.10 -15.54
N ALA A 601 -44.99 -19.27 -16.20
CA ALA A 601 -45.90 -20.36 -15.82
C ALA A 601 -45.64 -20.99 -14.43
N ALA A 602 -44.58 -20.59 -13.73
CA ALA A 602 -44.28 -20.95 -12.34
C ALA A 602 -44.73 -19.89 -11.31
N ALA A 603 -45.15 -18.71 -11.76
CA ALA A 603 -45.46 -17.51 -10.97
C ALA A 603 -46.93 -17.06 -11.09
N THR A 604 -47.82 -17.91 -11.61
CA THR A 604 -49.22 -17.54 -11.91
C THR A 604 -50.13 -17.46 -10.67
N ASP A 605 -49.69 -18.00 -9.53
CA ASP A 605 -50.42 -17.89 -8.26
C ASP A 605 -49.90 -16.71 -7.44
N PHE A 606 -50.58 -15.57 -7.57
CA PHE A 606 -50.32 -14.34 -6.83
C PHE A 606 -50.90 -14.39 -5.40
N SER A 607 -51.71 -15.40 -5.05
CA SER A 607 -52.50 -15.41 -3.81
C SER A 607 -51.69 -15.60 -2.52
N GLY A 608 -50.41 -15.97 -2.64
CA GLY A 608 -49.46 -16.05 -1.52
C GLY A 608 -48.61 -14.78 -1.29
N PHE A 609 -48.73 -13.76 -2.13
CA PHE A 609 -47.92 -12.55 -2.09
C PHE A 609 -48.70 -11.35 -1.53
N GLU A 610 -47.99 -10.31 -1.08
CA GLU A 610 -48.60 -9.09 -0.54
C GLU A 610 -48.57 -7.94 -1.56
N GLN A 611 -47.45 -7.79 -2.27
CA GLN A 611 -47.18 -6.69 -3.21
C GLN A 611 -46.88 -7.20 -4.62
N LEU A 612 -47.36 -6.46 -5.64
CA LEU A 612 -46.82 -6.45 -6.99
C LEU A 612 -45.99 -5.17 -7.15
N SER A 613 -44.69 -5.31 -7.38
CA SER A 613 -43.75 -4.19 -7.46
C SER A 613 -43.18 -4.02 -8.87
N PHE A 614 -42.80 -2.81 -9.22
CA PHE A 614 -41.97 -2.48 -10.39
C PHE A 614 -41.25 -1.15 -10.17
N ARG A 615 -40.09 -0.96 -10.78
CA ARG A 615 -39.42 0.35 -10.85
C ARG A 615 -39.78 1.05 -12.14
N VAL A 616 -40.01 2.37 -12.05
CA VAL A 616 -40.44 3.19 -13.17
C VAL A 616 -39.90 4.62 -13.08
N SER A 617 -39.75 5.27 -14.23
CA SER A 617 -39.54 6.70 -14.36
C SER A 617 -40.27 7.21 -15.61
N PRO A 618 -40.73 8.48 -15.68
CA PRO A 618 -41.00 9.14 -16.95
C PRO A 618 -39.74 9.14 -17.79
N ASP A 619 -39.88 9.04 -19.12
CA ASP A 619 -38.76 9.31 -20.01
C ASP A 619 -38.45 10.81 -20.13
N ASP A 620 -37.30 11.12 -20.71
CA ASP A 620 -36.80 12.48 -20.90
C ASP A 620 -37.65 13.34 -21.86
N SER A 621 -38.58 12.73 -22.60
CA SER A 621 -39.57 13.46 -23.41
C SER A 621 -40.67 14.13 -22.55
N VAL A 622 -40.87 13.67 -21.30
CA VAL A 622 -41.89 14.23 -20.40
C VAL A 622 -41.41 15.58 -19.84
N ALA A 623 -42.18 16.63 -20.13
CA ALA A 623 -41.79 18.01 -19.85
C ALA A 623 -41.58 18.32 -18.35
N ILE A 624 -40.68 19.27 -18.05
CA ILE A 624 -40.39 19.79 -16.71
C ILE A 624 -41.69 20.22 -16.01
N GLY A 625 -41.92 19.74 -14.78
CA GLY A 625 -43.14 20.00 -14.01
C GLY A 625 -44.39 19.23 -14.50
N GLY A 626 -44.22 18.29 -15.43
CA GLY A 626 -45.24 17.36 -15.85
C GLY A 626 -45.15 15.99 -15.16
N SER A 627 -46.16 15.18 -15.41
CA SER A 627 -46.20 13.76 -15.06
C SER A 627 -46.76 12.94 -16.24
N THR A 628 -46.57 11.63 -16.17
CA THR A 628 -47.36 10.66 -16.93
C THR A 628 -48.10 9.74 -15.95
N ASP A 629 -48.84 8.75 -16.43
CA ASP A 629 -49.51 7.78 -15.56
C ASP A 629 -49.75 6.46 -16.31
N LEU A 630 -49.84 5.35 -15.58
CA LEU A 630 -50.06 4.02 -16.11
C LEU A 630 -51.23 3.35 -15.41
N THR A 631 -52.16 2.79 -16.18
CA THR A 631 -53.16 1.85 -15.62
C THR A 631 -52.55 0.45 -15.61
N VAL A 632 -52.23 -0.06 -14.41
CA VAL A 632 -51.75 -1.43 -14.18
C VAL A 632 -52.95 -2.36 -14.17
N THR A 633 -52.89 -3.49 -14.88
CA THR A 633 -54.00 -4.45 -14.98
C THR A 633 -53.51 -5.89 -14.87
N LEU A 634 -54.10 -6.65 -13.95
CA LEU A 634 -53.95 -8.10 -13.89
C LEU A 634 -55.03 -8.79 -14.72
N VAL A 635 -54.69 -9.91 -15.36
CA VAL A 635 -55.60 -10.72 -16.18
C VAL A 635 -55.41 -12.20 -15.86
N ASP A 636 -56.49 -12.89 -15.51
CA ASP A 636 -56.49 -14.32 -15.20
C ASP A 636 -56.73 -15.23 -16.42
N GLY A 637 -56.47 -16.53 -16.26
CA GLY A 637 -56.65 -17.56 -17.29
C GLY A 637 -58.11 -17.81 -17.70
N SER A 638 -59.10 -17.29 -16.96
CA SER A 638 -60.51 -17.26 -17.39
C SER A 638 -60.83 -16.07 -18.32
N GLY A 639 -59.93 -15.07 -18.36
CA GLY A 639 -60.13 -13.79 -19.02
C GLY A 639 -60.82 -12.74 -18.14
N GLY A 640 -60.90 -12.96 -16.83
CA GLY A 640 -61.19 -11.94 -15.84
C GLY A 640 -60.02 -10.96 -15.70
N SER A 641 -60.29 -9.75 -15.22
CA SER A 641 -59.26 -8.71 -15.09
C SER A 641 -59.67 -7.62 -14.11
N ALA A 642 -58.69 -7.14 -13.34
CA ALA A 642 -58.83 -5.99 -12.45
C ALA A 642 -57.73 -4.96 -12.73
N SER A 643 -58.04 -3.68 -12.55
CA SER A 643 -57.17 -2.56 -12.95
C SER A 643 -57.07 -1.51 -11.84
N VAL A 644 -55.87 -0.97 -11.65
CA VAL A 644 -55.58 0.17 -10.76
C VAL A 644 -54.76 1.22 -11.49
N THR A 645 -54.60 2.41 -10.93
CA THR A 645 -53.76 3.47 -11.49
C THR A 645 -52.48 3.61 -10.68
N ALA A 646 -51.31 3.62 -11.34
CA ALA A 646 -50.01 3.59 -10.68
C ALA A 646 -49.80 4.78 -9.72
N SER A 647 -50.23 5.98 -10.13
CA SER A 647 -50.21 7.20 -9.29
C SER A 647 -51.03 7.14 -7.98
N GLN A 648 -51.76 6.05 -7.72
CA GLN A 648 -52.46 5.81 -6.45
C GLN A 648 -51.56 5.17 -5.38
N PHE A 649 -50.36 4.69 -5.75
CA PHE A 649 -49.47 3.89 -4.89
C PHE A 649 -48.02 4.40 -4.88
N GLY A 650 -47.72 5.51 -5.58
CA GLY A 650 -46.41 6.17 -5.61
C GLY A 650 -46.40 7.30 -6.64
N ASP A 651 -45.59 8.34 -6.43
CA ASP A 651 -45.52 9.51 -7.34
C ASP A 651 -44.44 9.38 -8.44
N ALA A 652 -43.74 8.24 -8.49
CA ALA A 652 -42.63 7.88 -9.39
C ALA A 652 -42.84 8.11 -10.90
N LEU A 653 -44.08 8.39 -11.34
CA LEU A 653 -44.42 8.80 -12.70
C LEU A 653 -44.48 10.34 -12.89
N THR A 654 -43.96 11.10 -11.92
CA THR A 654 -43.80 12.56 -11.97
C THR A 654 -42.34 12.92 -12.21
N VAL A 655 -42.09 13.95 -13.03
CA VAL A 655 -40.72 14.42 -13.30
C VAL A 655 -40.16 15.11 -12.04
N LEU A 656 -39.01 14.63 -11.55
CA LEU A 656 -38.34 15.20 -10.37
C LEU A 656 -38.00 16.69 -10.58
N PRO A 657 -38.01 17.52 -9.51
CA PRO A 657 -37.97 18.98 -9.60
C PRO A 657 -36.65 19.56 -10.10
N GLY A 658 -36.65 20.86 -10.41
CA GLY A 658 -35.54 21.57 -11.06
C GLY A 658 -35.75 21.74 -12.57
N SER A 659 -34.86 22.49 -13.21
CA SER A 659 -35.03 22.90 -14.63
C SER A 659 -33.77 22.94 -15.48
N THR A 660 -32.62 22.58 -14.90
CA THR A 660 -31.30 22.56 -15.53
C THR A 660 -30.46 21.43 -14.92
N ASN A 661 -29.49 20.91 -15.68
CA ASN A 661 -28.39 20.08 -15.17
C ASN A 661 -27.82 20.70 -13.86
N PRO A 662 -27.63 19.94 -12.75
CA PRO A 662 -27.81 18.49 -12.56
C PRO A 662 -29.19 18.04 -12.02
N LEU A 663 -30.18 18.93 -11.95
CA LEU A 663 -31.54 18.62 -11.49
C LEU A 663 -32.45 18.15 -12.64
N ARG A 664 -33.75 17.92 -12.37
CA ARG A 664 -34.68 17.21 -13.27
C ARG A 664 -34.16 15.81 -13.62
N LYS A 665 -33.78 15.05 -12.59
CA LYS A 665 -33.23 13.70 -12.74
C LYS A 665 -34.29 12.71 -13.26
N VAL A 666 -33.92 11.88 -14.22
CA VAL A 666 -34.61 10.63 -14.58
C VAL A 666 -34.00 9.54 -13.70
N LEU A 667 -34.78 9.07 -12.73
CA LEU A 667 -34.38 8.02 -11.79
C LEU A 667 -35.51 6.99 -11.66
N LEU A 668 -35.18 5.72 -11.84
CA LEU A 668 -36.09 4.59 -11.63
C LEU A 668 -36.50 4.46 -10.15
N GLN A 669 -37.71 4.92 -9.82
CA GLN A 669 -38.32 4.85 -8.49
C GLN A 669 -39.32 3.69 -8.42
N GLN A 670 -39.47 3.07 -7.26
CA GLN A 670 -40.38 1.94 -7.04
C GLN A 670 -41.86 2.38 -6.97
N ILE A 671 -42.76 1.52 -7.43
CA ILE A 671 -44.19 1.54 -7.08
C ILE A 671 -44.57 0.13 -6.61
N ALA A 672 -45.00 0.02 -5.35
CA ALA A 672 -45.51 -1.22 -4.75
C ALA A 672 -47.04 -1.19 -4.67
N VAL A 673 -47.71 -2.08 -5.42
CA VAL A 673 -49.17 -2.18 -5.47
C VAL A 673 -49.63 -3.41 -4.69
N PRO A 674 -50.40 -3.27 -3.59
CA PRO A 674 -50.92 -4.42 -2.85
C PRO A 674 -51.78 -5.30 -3.75
N VAL A 675 -51.51 -6.61 -3.81
CA VAL A 675 -52.24 -7.52 -4.73
C VAL A 675 -53.74 -7.57 -4.43
N SER A 676 -54.11 -7.25 -3.19
CA SER A 676 -55.50 -7.11 -2.73
C SER A 676 -56.27 -5.94 -3.35
N ALA A 677 -55.60 -4.96 -3.96
CA ALA A 677 -56.25 -3.84 -4.67
C ALA A 677 -56.89 -4.29 -6.00
N PHE A 678 -56.49 -5.44 -6.55
CA PHE A 678 -57.02 -6.00 -7.79
C PHE A 678 -58.34 -6.76 -7.56
N GLU A 679 -59.38 -6.07 -7.09
CA GLU A 679 -60.68 -6.68 -6.82
C GLU A 679 -61.31 -7.35 -8.07
N GLY A 680 -61.53 -8.67 -7.98
CA GLY A 680 -62.36 -9.42 -8.95
C GLY A 680 -61.61 -10.17 -10.05
N VAL A 681 -60.29 -10.23 -10.02
CA VAL A 681 -59.46 -11.16 -10.81
C VAL A 681 -59.21 -12.46 -10.02
N ASP A 682 -59.03 -13.61 -10.68
CA ASP A 682 -58.56 -14.82 -9.99
C ASP A 682 -57.05 -14.77 -9.75
N LEU A 683 -56.65 -14.38 -8.53
CA LEU A 683 -55.24 -14.29 -8.12
C LEU A 683 -54.52 -15.66 -8.11
N SER A 684 -55.22 -16.80 -8.23
CA SER A 684 -54.56 -18.12 -8.31
C SER A 684 -54.18 -18.56 -9.73
N ASP A 685 -54.57 -17.80 -10.76
CA ASP A 685 -54.33 -18.09 -12.17
C ASP A 685 -54.06 -16.81 -12.98
N VAL A 686 -53.22 -15.90 -12.47
CA VAL A 686 -52.82 -14.67 -13.16
C VAL A 686 -51.87 -15.01 -14.31
N GLN A 687 -52.29 -14.71 -15.55
CA GLN A 687 -51.57 -15.06 -16.77
C GLN A 687 -50.84 -13.87 -17.40
N GLN A 688 -51.20 -12.63 -17.05
CA GLN A 688 -50.65 -11.44 -17.69
C GLN A 688 -50.81 -10.18 -16.82
N VAL A 689 -49.73 -9.41 -16.73
CA VAL A 689 -49.71 -8.02 -16.25
C VAL A 689 -49.75 -7.09 -17.47
N ARG A 690 -50.42 -5.94 -17.36
CA ARG A 690 -50.44 -4.91 -18.42
C ARG A 690 -50.27 -3.51 -17.88
N PHE A 691 -49.64 -2.65 -18.69
CA PHE A 691 -49.52 -1.22 -18.45
C PHE A 691 -50.19 -0.48 -19.61
N THR A 692 -51.22 0.33 -19.31
CA THR A 692 -51.96 1.10 -20.32
C THR A 692 -51.71 2.61 -20.16
N GLU A 693 -51.42 3.29 -21.26
CA GLU A 693 -51.09 4.73 -21.31
C GLU A 693 -52.30 5.66 -21.09
N PRO A 694 -52.08 6.91 -20.66
CA PRO A 694 -53.14 7.80 -20.16
C PRO A 694 -53.94 8.52 -21.28
N ARG A 695 -53.81 8.06 -22.53
CA ARG A 695 -54.35 8.62 -23.78
C ARG A 695 -53.70 9.93 -24.21
N ALA A 696 -52.41 10.08 -23.93
CA ALA A 696 -51.57 11.21 -24.27
C ALA A 696 -50.13 10.74 -24.59
N ALA A 697 -49.47 11.38 -25.56
CA ALA A 697 -48.11 11.00 -25.95
C ALA A 697 -47.08 11.22 -24.83
N GLY A 698 -46.08 10.33 -24.78
CA GLY A 698 -44.96 10.33 -23.83
C GLY A 698 -44.31 8.94 -23.78
N GLY A 699 -43.51 8.68 -22.76
CA GLY A 699 -43.01 7.34 -22.47
C GLY A 699 -42.53 7.17 -21.03
N VAL A 700 -42.18 5.93 -20.71
CA VAL A 700 -41.66 5.50 -19.40
C VAL A 700 -40.50 4.52 -19.59
N LEU A 701 -39.59 4.51 -18.62
CA LEU A 701 -38.58 3.48 -18.42
C LEU A 701 -39.07 2.53 -17.32
N LEU A 702 -38.99 1.23 -17.55
CA LEU A 702 -39.50 0.17 -16.66
C LEU A 702 -38.42 -0.87 -16.35
N SER A 703 -38.33 -1.28 -15.08
CA SER A 703 -37.47 -2.37 -14.60
C SER A 703 -38.13 -3.15 -13.45
N ASP A 704 -37.55 -4.29 -13.07
CA ASP A 704 -37.82 -5.01 -11.82
C ASP A 704 -39.30 -5.41 -11.54
N LEU A 705 -40.09 -5.79 -12.55
CA LEU A 705 -41.47 -6.25 -12.33
C LEU A 705 -41.48 -7.59 -11.58
N SER A 706 -41.99 -7.58 -10.35
CA SER A 706 -41.78 -8.62 -9.34
C SER A 706 -42.97 -8.76 -8.38
N LEU A 707 -43.05 -9.90 -7.70
CA LEU A 707 -43.97 -10.16 -6.59
C LEU A 707 -43.18 -10.32 -5.30
N PHE A 708 -43.70 -9.77 -4.20
CA PHE A 708 -43.05 -9.83 -2.88
C PHE A 708 -44.00 -10.34 -1.79
N THR A 709 -43.47 -11.16 -0.89
CA THR A 709 -44.09 -11.46 0.42
C THR A 709 -43.75 -10.35 1.44
N ALA A 710 -44.03 -10.58 2.73
CA ALA A 710 -43.49 -9.74 3.81
C ALA A 710 -41.96 -9.63 3.68
N PRO A 711 -41.37 -8.41 3.60
CA PRO A 711 -39.93 -8.24 3.36
C PRO A 711 -39.04 -8.73 4.51
N THR A 712 -37.87 -9.31 4.18
CA THR A 712 -36.78 -9.56 5.13
C THR A 712 -35.44 -9.03 4.61
N LEU A 713 -34.42 -9.05 5.47
CA LEU A 713 -33.02 -8.76 5.09
C LEU A 713 -32.39 -9.82 4.17
N GLY A 714 -32.93 -11.04 4.15
CA GLY A 714 -32.27 -12.22 3.60
C GLY A 714 -31.16 -12.75 4.50
N THR A 715 -30.24 -13.49 3.90
CA THR A 715 -29.15 -14.21 4.58
C THR A 715 -27.77 -13.62 4.20
N PRO A 716 -27.21 -12.67 4.96
CA PRO A 716 -25.83 -12.19 4.74
C PRO A 716 -24.83 -13.35 4.85
N THR A 717 -23.92 -13.46 3.89
CA THR A 717 -22.79 -14.40 3.95
C THR A 717 -21.48 -13.72 3.52
N VAL A 718 -20.38 -14.09 4.18
CA VAL A 718 -19.05 -13.65 3.72
C VAL A 718 -18.76 -14.34 2.40
N SER A 719 -18.69 -13.56 1.32
CA SER A 719 -18.51 -14.10 -0.03
C SER A 719 -17.21 -14.91 -0.12
N THR A 720 -17.29 -16.13 -0.65
CA THR A 720 -16.12 -16.98 -0.91
C THR A 720 -15.69 -16.96 -2.37
N ARG A 721 -16.31 -16.10 -3.19
CA ARG A 721 -16.17 -16.08 -4.65
C ARG A 721 -14.71 -15.82 -5.06
N PRO A 722 -14.19 -16.52 -6.09
CA PRO A 722 -12.92 -16.17 -6.73
C PRO A 722 -12.82 -14.69 -7.07
N VAL A 723 -11.63 -14.12 -6.96
CA VAL A 723 -11.43 -12.67 -6.98
C VAL A 723 -10.71 -12.26 -8.26
N VAL A 724 -11.30 -11.35 -9.04
CA VAL A 724 -10.69 -10.81 -10.27
C VAL A 724 -9.61 -9.78 -9.93
N SER A 725 -8.47 -9.86 -10.63
CA SER A 725 -7.46 -8.80 -10.70
C SER A 725 -6.87 -8.63 -12.11
N VAL A 726 -6.24 -7.48 -12.35
CA VAL A 726 -5.58 -7.12 -13.62
C VAL A 726 -4.17 -6.60 -13.31
N PRO A 727 -3.11 -7.41 -13.48
CA PRO A 727 -1.75 -6.97 -13.15
C PRO A 727 -1.13 -6.09 -14.24
N ASP A 728 -0.10 -5.33 -13.85
CA ASP A 728 0.73 -4.54 -14.77
C ASP A 728 1.34 -5.40 -15.89
N VAL A 729 1.33 -4.86 -17.11
CA VAL A 729 2.02 -5.41 -18.29
C VAL A 729 2.93 -4.36 -18.91
N ALA A 730 4.13 -4.75 -19.32
CA ALA A 730 5.06 -3.86 -20.02
C ALA A 730 5.44 -4.40 -21.40
N VAL A 731 5.51 -3.50 -22.38
CA VAL A 731 5.81 -3.79 -23.80
C VAL A 731 6.75 -2.75 -24.39
N GLU A 732 7.54 -3.17 -25.37
CA GLU A 732 8.25 -2.24 -26.27
C GLU A 732 7.22 -1.48 -27.12
N GLU A 733 7.51 -0.25 -27.49
CA GLU A 733 6.67 0.56 -28.37
C GLU A 733 6.69 0.02 -29.82
N GLY A 734 7.88 0.00 -30.42
CA GLY A 734 8.15 -0.56 -31.73
C GLY A 734 7.68 0.26 -32.93
N ALA A 735 8.18 -0.11 -34.11
CA ALA A 735 8.13 0.65 -35.37
C ALA A 735 6.73 0.87 -36.03
N GLY A 736 5.62 0.77 -35.30
CA GLY A 736 4.27 0.92 -35.85
C GLY A 736 3.15 0.28 -35.01
N ALA A 737 1.97 0.17 -35.63
CA ALA A 737 0.78 -0.44 -35.04
C ALA A 737 1.03 -1.89 -34.57
N SER A 738 0.76 -2.14 -33.29
CA SER A 738 0.96 -3.39 -32.58
C SER A 738 -0.19 -3.64 -31.58
N SER A 739 -0.02 -4.54 -30.61
CA SER A 739 -1.00 -4.78 -29.54
C SER A 739 -0.34 -5.36 -28.31
N VAL A 740 -0.89 -5.06 -27.13
CA VAL A 740 -0.53 -5.69 -25.85
C VAL A 740 -1.65 -6.63 -25.41
N ASP A 741 -1.28 -7.79 -24.89
CA ASP A 741 -2.22 -8.74 -24.31
C ASP A 741 -2.28 -8.52 -22.78
N VAL A 742 -3.38 -7.96 -22.29
CA VAL A 742 -3.62 -7.71 -20.87
C VAL A 742 -4.25 -8.97 -20.24
N PRO A 743 -3.61 -9.62 -19.25
CA PRO A 743 -4.18 -10.77 -18.58
C PRO A 743 -5.23 -10.32 -17.56
N VAL A 744 -6.31 -11.09 -17.47
CA VAL A 744 -7.40 -10.91 -16.49
C VAL A 744 -7.42 -12.18 -15.66
N VAL A 745 -7.10 -12.08 -14.38
CA VAL A 745 -6.72 -13.21 -13.54
C VAL A 745 -7.71 -13.39 -12.40
N LEU A 746 -7.99 -14.64 -12.03
CA LEU A 746 -8.73 -14.99 -10.83
C LEU A 746 -7.76 -15.52 -9.76
N SER A 747 -7.97 -15.13 -8.50
CA SER A 747 -7.19 -15.62 -7.34
C SER A 747 -7.24 -17.15 -7.17
N ARG A 748 -8.25 -17.79 -7.73
CA ARG A 748 -8.49 -19.25 -7.76
C ARG A 748 -9.41 -19.59 -8.96
N PRO A 749 -9.52 -20.85 -9.40
CA PRO A 749 -10.40 -21.21 -10.52
C PRO A 749 -11.86 -20.81 -10.28
N ALA A 750 -12.52 -20.35 -11.34
CA ALA A 750 -13.96 -20.06 -11.34
C ALA A 750 -14.77 -21.31 -10.94
N GLU A 751 -15.69 -21.18 -9.99
CA GLU A 751 -16.58 -22.28 -9.59
C GLU A 751 -17.87 -22.31 -10.42
N GLU A 752 -18.35 -21.13 -10.81
CA GLU A 752 -19.52 -20.92 -11.65
C GLU A 752 -19.15 -20.08 -12.89
N ALA A 753 -20.10 -19.87 -13.81
CA ALA A 753 -19.87 -18.95 -14.92
C ALA A 753 -19.84 -17.51 -14.42
N ALA A 754 -18.99 -16.67 -15.01
CA ALA A 754 -18.80 -15.30 -14.56
C ALA A 754 -18.53 -14.31 -15.71
N THR A 755 -18.87 -13.05 -15.48
CA THR A 755 -18.57 -11.90 -16.34
C THR A 755 -17.75 -10.88 -15.57
N VAL A 756 -16.82 -10.22 -16.26
CA VAL A 756 -16.21 -8.96 -15.83
C VAL A 756 -15.99 -8.07 -17.06
N PHE A 757 -16.14 -6.76 -16.91
CA PHE A 757 -15.82 -5.79 -17.96
C PHE A 757 -14.43 -5.22 -17.71
N VAL A 758 -13.56 -5.23 -18.71
CA VAL A 758 -12.19 -4.71 -18.60
C VAL A 758 -12.00 -3.57 -19.58
N SER A 759 -11.65 -2.39 -19.06
CA SER A 759 -11.49 -1.15 -19.82
C SER A 759 -10.02 -0.69 -19.83
N THR A 760 -9.59 -0.07 -20.92
CA THR A 760 -8.33 0.69 -21.01
C THR A 760 -8.62 2.18 -21.16
N ILE A 761 -7.93 2.98 -20.35
CA ILE A 761 -8.14 4.42 -20.25
C ILE A 761 -6.90 5.09 -20.86
N PRO A 762 -7.01 5.67 -22.07
CA PRO A 762 -5.91 6.39 -22.68
C PRO A 762 -5.66 7.71 -21.93
N SER A 763 -4.40 8.14 -21.85
CA SER A 763 -4.12 9.56 -21.62
C SER A 763 -4.43 10.33 -22.90
N SER A 764 -5.03 11.52 -22.78
CA SER A 764 -5.48 12.37 -23.89
C SER A 764 -4.37 12.87 -24.82
N SER A 765 -3.10 12.54 -24.54
CA SER A 765 -1.92 13.26 -24.99
C SER A 765 -0.81 12.38 -25.58
N SER A 766 -1.17 11.21 -26.12
CA SER A 766 -0.18 10.37 -26.82
C SER A 766 -0.75 9.47 -27.92
N GLY A 767 -1.97 8.95 -27.78
CA GLY A 767 -2.56 8.01 -28.74
C GLY A 767 -1.86 6.65 -28.86
N LYS A 768 -0.79 6.39 -28.08
CA LYS A 768 0.01 5.16 -28.17
C LYS A 768 -0.72 3.92 -27.65
N VAL A 769 -1.75 4.10 -26.83
CA VAL A 769 -2.76 3.08 -26.48
C VAL A 769 -4.13 3.68 -26.78
N LEU A 770 -5.03 2.88 -27.36
CA LEU A 770 -6.40 3.31 -27.66
C LEU A 770 -7.36 2.96 -26.53
N SER A 771 -8.48 3.70 -26.42
CA SER A 771 -9.65 3.24 -25.66
C SER A 771 -10.08 1.87 -26.17
N ALA A 772 -10.27 0.94 -25.25
CA ALA A 772 -10.93 -0.33 -25.47
C ALA A 772 -11.71 -0.68 -24.21
N MET A 773 -12.87 -1.30 -24.36
CA MET A 773 -13.45 -2.12 -23.31
C MET A 773 -13.81 -3.49 -23.90
N GLN A 774 -13.64 -4.54 -23.13
CA GLN A 774 -14.02 -5.90 -23.51
C GLN A 774 -14.78 -6.58 -22.37
N LYS A 775 -15.94 -7.17 -22.68
CA LYS A 775 -16.62 -8.10 -21.78
C LYS A 775 -15.86 -9.43 -21.79
N VAL A 776 -15.42 -9.86 -20.62
CA VAL A 776 -14.64 -11.09 -20.42
C VAL A 776 -15.51 -12.12 -19.69
N GLU A 777 -15.67 -13.28 -20.30
CA GLU A 777 -16.50 -14.38 -19.76
C GLU A 777 -15.62 -15.55 -19.33
N PHE A 778 -15.73 -15.94 -18.05
CA PHE A 778 -15.07 -17.11 -17.47
C PHE A 778 -16.05 -18.27 -17.33
N ALA A 779 -15.63 -19.46 -17.75
CA ALA A 779 -16.33 -20.71 -17.51
C ALA A 779 -15.74 -21.43 -16.27
N PRO A 780 -16.52 -22.31 -15.60
CA PRO A 780 -16.04 -23.08 -14.46
C PRO A 780 -14.72 -23.82 -14.74
N GLY A 781 -13.75 -23.63 -13.86
CA GLY A 781 -12.39 -24.20 -13.94
C GLY A 781 -11.35 -23.31 -14.63
N GLU A 782 -11.74 -22.18 -15.24
CA GLU A 782 -10.78 -21.21 -15.79
C GLU A 782 -10.20 -20.29 -14.70
N VAL A 783 -8.96 -19.81 -14.92
CA VAL A 783 -8.20 -18.96 -13.97
C VAL A 783 -7.73 -17.66 -14.61
N CYS A 784 -7.53 -17.63 -15.93
CA CYS A 784 -7.03 -16.45 -16.63
C CYS A 784 -7.66 -16.31 -18.02
N LYS A 785 -7.84 -15.06 -18.45
CA LYS A 785 -8.26 -14.63 -19.79
C LYS A 785 -7.31 -13.54 -20.29
N VAL A 786 -7.43 -13.18 -21.56
CA VAL A 786 -6.63 -12.11 -22.18
C VAL A 786 -7.55 -11.12 -22.87
N VAL A 787 -7.24 -9.84 -22.69
CA VAL A 787 -7.85 -8.67 -23.33
C VAL A 787 -6.79 -8.04 -24.21
N THR A 788 -6.91 -8.20 -25.54
CA THR A 788 -5.94 -7.65 -26.49
C THR A 788 -6.26 -6.18 -26.77
N VAL A 789 -5.31 -5.29 -26.51
CA VAL A 789 -5.45 -3.83 -26.60
C VAL A 789 -4.57 -3.28 -27.73
N PRO A 790 -5.08 -2.45 -28.66
CA PRO A 790 -4.26 -1.86 -29.72
C PRO A 790 -3.21 -0.88 -29.18
N VAL A 791 -2.00 -0.99 -29.71
CA VAL A 791 -0.86 -0.09 -29.42
C VAL A 791 -0.43 0.57 -30.74
N GLN A 792 -0.02 1.84 -30.68
CA GLN A 792 0.48 2.62 -31.81
C GLN A 792 1.87 3.15 -31.46
N GLY A 793 2.91 2.43 -31.86
CA GLY A 793 4.28 2.94 -31.83
C GLY A 793 4.66 3.67 -33.12
N ASP A 794 5.75 4.43 -33.08
CA ASP A 794 6.31 5.09 -34.27
C ASP A 794 7.81 4.80 -34.48
N SER A 795 8.64 5.72 -34.97
CA SER A 795 10.09 5.51 -35.12
C SER A 795 10.88 6.80 -34.88
N ALA A 796 10.46 7.56 -33.87
CA ALA A 796 11.04 8.82 -33.46
C ALA A 796 11.26 8.85 -31.94
N THR A 797 12.36 9.47 -31.54
CA THR A 797 12.79 9.56 -30.14
C THR A 797 11.81 10.40 -29.29
N SER A 798 11.12 9.79 -28.33
CA SER A 798 10.45 10.48 -27.21
C SER A 798 11.47 11.05 -26.21
N THR A 799 10.98 11.71 -25.16
CA THR A 799 11.75 11.96 -23.93
C THR A 799 11.10 11.43 -22.67
N SER A 800 9.92 10.82 -22.79
CA SER A 800 9.35 9.96 -21.76
C SER A 800 9.86 8.55 -21.99
N ALA A 801 10.76 8.07 -21.12
CA ALA A 801 11.35 6.73 -21.23
C ALA A 801 10.32 5.58 -21.12
N THR A 802 9.13 5.88 -20.59
CA THR A 802 7.99 4.96 -20.51
C THR A 802 6.71 5.80 -20.47
N ALA A 803 5.68 5.41 -21.21
CA ALA A 803 4.31 5.91 -21.07
C ALA A 803 3.47 4.89 -20.27
N SER A 804 2.50 5.36 -19.49
CA SER A 804 1.66 4.53 -18.63
C SER A 804 0.18 4.78 -18.93
N PHE A 805 -0.58 3.71 -19.13
CA PHE A 805 -2.01 3.74 -19.41
C PHE A 805 -2.73 2.79 -18.45
N ILE A 806 -3.91 3.17 -17.98
CA ILE A 806 -4.59 2.42 -16.93
C ILE A 806 -5.49 1.34 -17.55
N THR A 807 -5.46 0.15 -16.97
CA THR A 807 -6.45 -0.91 -17.20
C THR A 807 -7.29 -1.06 -15.94
N ASN A 808 -8.58 -1.33 -16.08
CA ASN A 808 -9.49 -1.50 -14.94
C ASN A 808 -10.50 -2.62 -15.19
N ALA A 809 -10.60 -3.57 -14.26
CA ALA A 809 -11.72 -4.50 -14.15
C ALA A 809 -12.91 -3.85 -13.43
N THR A 810 -14.13 -4.16 -13.86
CA THR A 810 -15.36 -3.46 -13.47
C THR A 810 -16.58 -4.37 -13.61
N ASN A 811 -17.66 -4.10 -12.88
CA ASN A 811 -18.97 -4.76 -12.99
C ASN A 811 -18.85 -6.31 -13.09
N THR A 812 -18.40 -6.92 -12.00
CA THR A 812 -18.31 -8.39 -11.87
C THR A 812 -19.69 -9.01 -11.67
N GLN A 813 -19.93 -10.16 -12.30
CA GLN A 813 -21.20 -10.87 -12.22
C GLN A 813 -20.98 -12.38 -12.14
N GLY A 814 -21.84 -13.09 -11.42
CA GLY A 814 -21.88 -14.54 -11.29
C GLY A 814 -20.82 -15.09 -10.34
N GLY A 815 -20.03 -16.05 -10.83
CA GLY A 815 -19.08 -16.84 -10.03
C GLY A 815 -17.79 -16.14 -9.58
N VAL A 816 -17.70 -14.81 -9.61
CA VAL A 816 -16.50 -14.04 -9.18
C VAL A 816 -16.87 -12.74 -8.48
N THR A 817 -15.95 -12.17 -7.71
CA THR A 817 -16.01 -10.81 -7.16
C THR A 817 -14.74 -10.03 -7.52
N ILE A 818 -14.58 -8.77 -7.10
CA ILE A 818 -13.51 -7.89 -7.58
C ILE A 818 -12.51 -7.46 -6.49
N GLY A 819 -11.25 -7.90 -6.66
CA GLY A 819 -10.09 -7.54 -5.84
C GLY A 819 -9.33 -6.42 -6.52
N ASP A 820 -8.00 -6.41 -6.46
CA ASP A 820 -7.21 -5.32 -7.04
C ASP A 820 -7.45 -5.17 -8.55
N SER A 821 -8.21 -4.13 -8.92
CA SER A 821 -8.90 -4.03 -10.20
C SER A 821 -8.10 -3.26 -11.23
N PHE A 822 -7.09 -2.51 -10.78
CA PHE A 822 -6.31 -1.58 -11.58
C PHE A 822 -4.94 -2.15 -11.91
N GLY A 823 -4.63 -2.19 -13.20
CA GLY A 823 -3.30 -2.49 -13.72
C GLY A 823 -2.82 -1.38 -14.65
N LYS A 824 -1.58 -1.49 -15.12
CA LYS A 824 -0.97 -0.54 -16.05
C LYS A 824 -0.40 -1.22 -17.28
N ILE A 825 -0.70 -0.67 -18.45
CA ILE A 825 0.08 -0.89 -19.67
C ILE A 825 1.24 0.11 -19.65
N LEU A 826 2.46 -0.41 -19.54
CA LEU A 826 3.70 0.36 -19.56
C LEU A 826 4.35 0.21 -20.95
N VAL A 827 4.29 1.25 -21.77
CA VAL A 827 4.89 1.27 -23.12
C VAL A 827 6.28 1.90 -23.05
N ARG A 828 7.32 1.14 -23.39
CA ARG A 828 8.72 1.59 -23.35
C ARG A 828 9.18 2.16 -24.70
N GLU A 829 9.75 3.35 -24.66
CA GLU A 829 10.46 3.99 -25.78
C GLU A 829 11.72 3.19 -26.17
N ASP A 830 11.75 2.67 -27.42
CA ASP A 830 12.85 1.82 -27.93
C ASP A 830 13.71 2.42 -29.06
N ASP A 831 13.29 3.50 -29.73
CA ASP A 831 14.12 4.23 -30.72
C ASP A 831 15.12 5.21 -30.04
N GLY A 832 14.77 5.70 -28.85
CA GLY A 832 15.70 6.31 -27.90
C GLY A 832 15.13 7.53 -27.17
N VAL A 833 15.54 7.71 -25.91
CA VAL A 833 15.13 8.87 -25.10
C VAL A 833 16.10 10.03 -25.33
N VAL A 834 15.58 11.20 -25.69
CA VAL A 834 16.36 12.47 -25.73
C VAL A 834 15.92 13.43 -24.61
N ALA A 835 16.37 14.67 -24.64
CA ALA A 835 15.80 15.81 -23.94
C ALA A 835 15.25 16.81 -24.98
N ARG A 836 14.52 17.85 -24.53
CA ARG A 836 13.96 18.92 -25.39
C ARG A 836 14.97 19.57 -26.34
N ASP A 837 16.27 19.59 -25.99
CA ASP A 837 17.36 20.14 -26.79
C ASP A 837 18.01 19.13 -27.77
N GLY A 838 17.51 17.89 -27.81
CA GLY A 838 18.06 16.78 -28.58
C GLY A 838 19.23 16.05 -27.91
N THR A 839 19.59 16.37 -26.66
CA THR A 839 20.62 15.64 -25.90
C THR A 839 20.12 14.25 -25.52
N PRO A 840 20.80 13.14 -25.86
CA PRO A 840 20.38 11.80 -25.45
C PRO A 840 20.33 11.63 -23.92
N LEU A 841 19.23 11.07 -23.43
CA LEU A 841 19.03 10.66 -22.04
C LEU A 841 19.11 9.13 -21.91
N PRO A 842 19.20 8.57 -20.69
CA PRO A 842 19.11 7.12 -20.49
C PRO A 842 17.70 6.61 -20.81
N SER A 843 17.59 5.64 -21.72
CA SER A 843 16.36 4.85 -21.90
C SER A 843 16.03 4.03 -20.66
N ALA A 844 14.75 3.70 -20.49
CA ALA A 844 14.32 2.70 -19.52
C ALA A 844 14.89 1.31 -19.91
N PRO A 845 15.07 0.39 -18.94
CA PRO A 845 15.56 -0.96 -19.23
C PRO A 845 14.64 -1.69 -20.21
N GLU A 846 15.23 -2.42 -21.16
CA GLU A 846 14.52 -3.20 -22.19
C GLU A 846 13.50 -4.15 -21.52
N VAL A 847 12.26 -4.19 -22.02
CA VAL A 847 11.17 -5.00 -21.48
C VAL A 847 10.90 -6.25 -22.31
N GLY A 848 11.47 -6.35 -23.52
CA GLY A 848 11.43 -7.53 -24.37
C GLY A 848 10.05 -7.78 -25.01
N ALA A 849 10.02 -8.70 -25.99
CA ALA A 849 8.78 -9.07 -26.67
C ALA A 849 7.87 -9.90 -25.75
N GLN A 850 6.61 -9.48 -25.60
CA GLN A 850 5.66 -10.11 -24.68
C GLN A 850 5.49 -11.62 -24.93
N GLY A 851 5.46 -12.40 -23.85
CA GLY A 851 5.18 -13.83 -23.88
C GLY A 851 3.68 -14.15 -23.83
N ASP A 852 3.34 -15.32 -23.28
CA ASP A 852 1.95 -15.64 -22.95
C ASP A 852 1.57 -14.89 -21.67
N ALA A 853 0.68 -13.91 -21.78
CA ALA A 853 0.31 -13.01 -20.69
C ALA A 853 -0.26 -13.74 -19.46
N CYS A 854 -0.98 -14.84 -19.65
CA CYS A 854 -1.49 -15.65 -18.55
C CYS A 854 -0.39 -16.47 -17.85
N ALA A 855 0.60 -16.96 -18.60
CA ALA A 855 1.77 -17.62 -18.03
C ALA A 855 2.69 -16.64 -17.28
N GLU A 856 2.89 -15.42 -17.82
CA GLU A 856 3.63 -14.35 -17.16
C GLU A 856 2.93 -13.93 -15.84
N ALA A 857 1.61 -13.68 -15.87
CA ALA A 857 0.84 -13.35 -14.67
C ALA A 857 0.82 -14.48 -13.63
N ALA A 858 0.70 -15.74 -14.05
CA ALA A 858 0.80 -16.88 -13.14
C ALA A 858 2.18 -16.96 -12.46
N ALA A 859 3.27 -16.62 -13.16
CA ALA A 859 4.62 -16.64 -12.62
C ALA A 859 4.85 -15.55 -11.53
N LEU A 860 4.10 -14.44 -11.54
CA LEU A 860 4.16 -13.45 -10.46
C LEU A 860 3.78 -14.02 -9.09
N THR A 861 2.90 -15.02 -9.05
CA THR A 861 2.40 -15.60 -7.78
C THR A 861 3.44 -16.46 -7.05
N THR A 862 4.51 -16.90 -7.72
CA THR A 862 5.49 -17.85 -7.18
C THR A 862 6.91 -17.46 -7.62
N PRO A 863 7.73 -16.87 -6.74
CA PRO A 863 9.10 -16.47 -7.09
C PRO A 863 9.95 -17.63 -7.62
N GLY A 864 10.76 -17.35 -8.63
CA GLY A 864 11.74 -18.30 -9.18
C GLY A 864 12.91 -18.56 -8.23
N THR A 865 13.74 -19.56 -8.56
CA THR A 865 14.96 -19.89 -7.78
C THR A 865 16.20 -19.46 -8.55
N LEU A 866 17.05 -18.64 -7.92
CA LEU A 866 18.41 -18.38 -8.40
C LEU A 866 19.38 -19.47 -7.94
N THR A 867 20.41 -19.73 -8.74
CA THR A 867 21.55 -20.57 -8.36
C THR A 867 22.81 -19.70 -8.26
N VAL A 868 23.39 -19.66 -7.06
CA VAL A 868 24.62 -18.89 -6.73
C VAL A 868 25.81 -19.85 -6.61
N SER A 869 26.98 -19.46 -7.11
CA SER A 869 28.19 -20.29 -7.08
C SER A 869 28.73 -20.60 -5.67
N SER A 870 28.31 -19.83 -4.65
CA SER A 870 28.49 -20.14 -3.23
C SER A 870 27.36 -19.53 -2.41
N ALA A 871 26.82 -20.26 -1.44
CA ALA A 871 25.85 -19.74 -0.48
C ALA A 871 26.49 -19.00 0.71
N ALA A 872 27.80 -19.22 0.94
CA ALA A 872 28.60 -18.48 1.91
C ALA A 872 29.51 -17.49 1.16
N LEU A 873 29.43 -16.22 1.52
CA LEU A 873 30.03 -15.10 0.79
C LEU A 873 30.92 -14.28 1.71
N ASN A 874 32.00 -13.72 1.18
CA ASN A 874 32.76 -12.64 1.81
C ASN A 874 32.53 -11.33 1.04
N ARG A 875 32.73 -10.20 1.71
CA ARG A 875 32.73 -8.88 1.08
C ARG A 875 33.88 -8.79 0.07
N GLY A 876 33.57 -8.41 -1.17
CA GLY A 876 34.50 -8.41 -2.30
C GLY A 876 34.65 -9.74 -3.03
N ASP A 877 33.97 -10.82 -2.63
CA ASP A 877 33.91 -12.04 -3.44
C ASP A 877 33.17 -11.75 -4.76
N VAL A 878 33.64 -12.36 -5.85
CA VAL A 878 32.94 -12.39 -7.14
C VAL A 878 32.25 -13.74 -7.28
N VAL A 879 30.93 -13.75 -7.40
CA VAL A 879 30.12 -14.96 -7.54
C VAL A 879 29.30 -14.97 -8.82
N THR A 880 29.15 -16.15 -9.39
CA THR A 880 28.24 -16.36 -10.52
C THR A 880 26.83 -16.59 -9.97
N VAL A 881 25.89 -15.73 -10.35
CA VAL A 881 24.45 -15.89 -10.05
C VAL A 881 23.73 -16.20 -11.35
N THR A 882 22.88 -17.22 -11.36
CA THR A 882 22.14 -17.68 -12.56
C THR A 882 20.67 -17.87 -12.25
N GLY A 883 19.80 -17.63 -13.23
CA GLY A 883 18.35 -17.74 -13.11
C GLY A 883 17.67 -18.05 -14.44
N SER A 884 16.40 -18.46 -14.38
CA SER A 884 15.58 -18.76 -15.57
C SER A 884 14.09 -18.53 -15.32
N GLY A 885 13.33 -18.27 -16.38
CA GLY A 885 11.91 -17.89 -16.32
C GLY A 885 11.64 -16.43 -16.72
N PHE A 886 12.68 -15.71 -17.15
CA PHE A 886 12.58 -14.36 -17.67
C PHE A 886 12.14 -14.36 -19.15
N ARG A 887 11.64 -13.22 -19.64
CA ARG A 887 11.23 -13.01 -21.03
C ARG A 887 12.45 -12.73 -21.92
N VAL A 888 12.44 -13.24 -23.14
CA VAL A 888 13.52 -13.02 -24.11
C VAL A 888 13.56 -11.56 -24.54
N GLY A 889 14.73 -10.94 -24.38
CA GLY A 889 14.96 -9.52 -24.63
C GLY A 889 14.66 -8.60 -23.44
N GLU A 890 14.21 -9.11 -22.28
CA GLU A 890 14.04 -8.25 -21.10
C GLU A 890 15.35 -8.06 -20.33
N SER A 891 15.56 -6.85 -19.83
CA SER A 891 16.59 -6.52 -18.85
C SER A 891 16.19 -7.08 -17.48
N VAL A 892 17.09 -7.80 -16.84
CA VAL A 892 16.92 -8.36 -15.50
C VAL A 892 17.93 -7.72 -14.55
N SER A 893 17.44 -7.08 -13.49
CA SER A 893 18.27 -6.42 -12.48
C SER A 893 18.46 -7.31 -11.27
N LEU A 894 19.72 -7.59 -10.93
CA LEU A 894 20.13 -8.34 -9.74
C LEU A 894 20.48 -7.40 -8.60
N THR A 895 19.83 -7.60 -7.46
CA THR A 895 20.11 -6.94 -6.18
C THR A 895 20.62 -7.94 -5.15
N LEU A 896 21.37 -7.44 -4.15
CA LEU A 896 21.76 -8.18 -2.95
C LEU A 896 21.34 -7.36 -1.73
N GLY A 897 20.39 -7.86 -0.93
CA GLY A 897 19.80 -7.10 0.18
C GLY A 897 19.18 -5.76 -0.23
N GLY A 898 18.60 -5.70 -1.44
CA GLY A 898 18.02 -4.49 -2.03
C GLY A 898 19.02 -3.57 -2.79
N VAL A 899 20.33 -3.76 -2.63
CA VAL A 899 21.35 -2.98 -3.35
C VAL A 899 21.58 -3.57 -4.74
N LEU A 900 21.44 -2.76 -5.80
CA LEU A 900 21.71 -3.18 -7.19
C LEU A 900 23.19 -3.55 -7.38
N VAL A 901 23.45 -4.78 -7.81
CA VAL A 901 24.81 -5.31 -8.06
C VAL A 901 25.07 -5.66 -9.54
N GLY A 902 24.03 -5.64 -10.39
CA GLY A 902 24.18 -5.75 -11.84
C GLY A 902 22.86 -5.81 -12.59
N THR A 903 22.91 -5.61 -13.90
CA THR A 903 21.77 -5.78 -14.83
C THR A 903 22.26 -6.50 -16.07
N VAL A 904 21.45 -7.43 -16.62
CA VAL A 904 21.77 -8.18 -17.85
C VAL A 904 20.50 -8.43 -18.66
N VAL A 905 20.60 -8.42 -19.99
CA VAL A 905 19.48 -8.76 -20.88
C VAL A 905 19.38 -10.27 -21.03
N SER A 906 18.19 -10.85 -20.83
CA SER A 906 17.96 -12.28 -21.03
C SER A 906 17.86 -12.62 -22.52
N THR A 907 18.67 -13.59 -22.97
CA THR A 907 18.78 -13.94 -24.41
C THR A 907 18.00 -15.17 -24.82
N ASP A 908 17.67 -16.06 -23.88
CA ASP A 908 16.94 -17.31 -24.10
C ASP A 908 15.95 -17.65 -22.96
N GLY A 909 15.64 -16.66 -22.12
CA GLY A 909 14.86 -16.82 -20.89
C GLY A 909 15.70 -17.21 -19.66
N THR A 910 17.02 -17.34 -19.82
CA THR A 910 17.99 -17.46 -18.73
C THR A 910 18.82 -16.19 -18.56
N VAL A 911 19.48 -16.05 -17.40
CA VAL A 911 20.41 -14.97 -17.08
C VAL A 911 21.61 -15.49 -16.30
N SER A 912 22.75 -14.82 -16.45
CA SER A 912 23.99 -15.10 -15.71
C SER A 912 24.71 -13.79 -15.38
N PHE A 913 24.99 -13.57 -14.10
CA PHE A 913 25.69 -12.39 -13.58
C PHE A 913 27.03 -12.81 -12.95
N GLU A 914 28.09 -12.04 -13.15
CA GLU A 914 29.27 -12.05 -12.27
C GLU A 914 29.11 -10.89 -11.27
N ALA A 915 28.49 -11.19 -10.12
CA ALA A 915 28.20 -10.20 -9.09
C ALA A 915 29.38 -10.09 -8.10
N THR A 916 29.86 -8.87 -7.86
CA THR A 916 30.81 -8.60 -6.76
C THR A 916 30.02 -8.22 -5.51
N VAL A 917 30.25 -8.91 -4.39
CA VAL A 917 29.61 -8.59 -3.10
C VAL A 917 30.13 -7.24 -2.58
N PRO A 918 29.27 -6.21 -2.39
CA PRO A 918 29.72 -4.90 -1.93
C PRO A 918 30.49 -4.91 -0.58
N ALA A 919 31.40 -3.96 -0.41
CA ALA A 919 32.28 -3.89 0.77
C ALA A 919 31.55 -3.49 2.07
N ASP A 920 30.36 -2.92 1.91
CA ASP A 920 29.44 -2.40 2.92
C ASP A 920 28.25 -3.34 3.19
N THR A 921 28.07 -4.44 2.43
CA THR A 921 26.95 -5.38 2.61
C THR A 921 26.82 -5.87 4.06
N VAL A 922 25.62 -5.74 4.62
CA VAL A 922 25.31 -6.12 6.01
C VAL A 922 25.67 -7.58 6.27
N PHE A 923 26.22 -7.85 7.45
CA PHE A 923 26.62 -9.19 7.89
C PHE A 923 25.40 -10.08 8.19
N GLY A 924 25.51 -11.37 7.91
CA GLY A 924 24.49 -12.38 8.23
C GLY A 924 23.72 -12.87 7.00
N ALA A 925 22.49 -13.34 7.22
CA ALA A 925 21.61 -13.82 6.16
C ALA A 925 21.09 -12.65 5.31
N THR A 926 21.09 -12.82 3.99
CA THR A 926 20.56 -11.86 3.02
C THR A 926 20.15 -12.58 1.73
N VAL A 927 19.49 -11.88 0.81
CA VAL A 927 18.88 -12.48 -0.38
C VAL A 927 19.42 -11.81 -1.64
N PHE A 928 19.84 -12.62 -2.62
CA PHE A 928 19.94 -12.18 -4.00
C PHE A 928 18.54 -12.19 -4.63
N SER A 929 18.13 -11.08 -5.23
CA SER A 929 16.85 -10.98 -5.96
C SER A 929 17.09 -10.47 -7.38
N ALA A 930 16.68 -11.24 -8.38
CA ALA A 930 16.76 -10.87 -9.79
C ALA A 930 15.35 -10.66 -10.35
N THR A 931 15.05 -9.44 -10.79
CA THR A 931 13.72 -9.03 -11.25
C THR A 931 13.74 -8.59 -12.71
N GLY A 932 12.84 -9.14 -13.52
CA GLY A 932 12.64 -8.76 -14.92
C GLY A 932 11.98 -7.40 -15.09
N ALA A 933 12.47 -6.59 -16.02
CA ALA A 933 11.94 -5.25 -16.29
C ALA A 933 10.55 -5.28 -16.96
N GLY A 934 10.31 -6.27 -17.83
CA GLY A 934 9.07 -6.40 -18.60
C GLY A 934 8.03 -7.31 -17.97
N THR A 935 8.46 -8.44 -17.41
CA THR A 935 7.59 -9.43 -16.76
C THR A 935 7.30 -9.11 -15.31
N ARG A 936 8.15 -8.30 -14.65
CA ARG A 936 8.24 -8.17 -13.17
C ARG A 936 8.53 -9.49 -12.43
N PHE A 937 8.74 -10.60 -13.15
CA PHE A 937 9.05 -11.90 -12.55
C PHE A 937 10.33 -11.79 -11.73
N THR A 938 10.28 -12.32 -10.51
CA THR A 938 11.38 -12.22 -9.55
C THR A 938 11.85 -13.61 -9.15
N SER A 939 13.17 -13.83 -9.23
CA SER A 939 13.83 -15.04 -8.74
C SER A 939 14.73 -14.73 -7.55
N LEU A 940 14.74 -15.58 -6.53
CA LEU A 940 15.41 -15.37 -5.25
C LEU A 940 16.46 -16.46 -4.95
N ALA A 941 17.50 -16.11 -4.18
CA ALA A 941 18.34 -17.07 -3.47
C ALA A 941 18.86 -16.53 -2.13
N ASP A 942 18.71 -17.33 -1.08
CA ASP A 942 19.28 -17.06 0.24
C ASP A 942 20.80 -17.27 0.24
N VAL A 943 21.52 -16.33 0.84
CA VAL A 943 22.97 -16.38 1.04
C VAL A 943 23.35 -15.85 2.42
N THR A 944 24.56 -16.16 2.89
CA THR A 944 25.10 -15.64 4.15
C THR A 944 26.42 -14.91 3.89
N VAL A 945 26.48 -13.62 4.26
CA VAL A 945 27.68 -12.79 4.16
C VAL A 945 28.45 -12.85 5.47
N GLY A 946 29.73 -13.26 5.39
CA GLY A 946 30.67 -13.38 6.49
C GLY A 946 31.19 -12.04 7.03
N PRO A 947 31.92 -12.07 8.16
CA PRO A 947 32.38 -10.87 8.84
C PRO A 947 33.48 -10.14 8.06
N ALA A 948 33.63 -8.85 8.30
CA ALA A 948 34.70 -8.05 7.72
C ALA A 948 36.07 -8.47 8.29
N VAL A 949 37.02 -8.82 7.42
CA VAL A 949 38.36 -9.25 7.83
C VAL A 949 39.37 -8.11 7.66
N ASP A 950 40.18 -7.85 8.68
CA ASP A 950 41.27 -6.87 8.65
C ASP A 950 42.56 -7.42 9.28
N ARG A 951 43.70 -6.72 9.13
CA ARG A 951 45.02 -7.23 9.53
C ARG A 951 45.91 -6.18 10.18
N ILE A 952 46.32 -6.43 11.42
CA ILE A 952 47.37 -5.68 12.13
C ILE A 952 48.72 -6.36 11.84
N GLY A 953 49.36 -5.92 10.76
CA GLY A 953 50.67 -6.40 10.31
C GLY A 953 51.86 -5.55 10.80
N GLY A 954 53.06 -6.04 10.47
CA GLY A 954 54.34 -5.37 10.68
C GLY A 954 55.49 -6.17 10.06
N ALA A 955 56.63 -5.53 9.80
CA ALA A 955 57.82 -6.18 9.26
C ALA A 955 58.45 -7.18 10.24
N ASP A 956 58.27 -6.95 11.54
CA ASP A 956 58.56 -7.92 12.60
C ASP A 956 57.58 -7.78 13.79
N ARG A 957 57.75 -8.66 14.79
CA ARG A 957 56.97 -8.73 16.03
C ARG A 957 56.93 -7.44 16.84
N TYR A 958 57.96 -6.60 16.75
CA TYR A 958 58.03 -5.34 17.47
C TYR A 958 57.16 -4.28 16.77
N GLU A 959 57.13 -4.28 15.43
CA GLU A 959 56.21 -3.44 14.67
C GLU A 959 54.75 -3.92 14.76
N VAL A 960 54.50 -5.24 14.80
CA VAL A 960 53.16 -5.79 15.07
C VAL A 960 52.65 -5.28 16.42
N ALA A 961 53.44 -5.40 17.50
CA ALA A 961 53.06 -4.91 18.82
C ALA A 961 52.82 -3.38 18.85
N VAL A 962 53.61 -2.61 18.11
CA VAL A 962 53.43 -1.16 17.93
C VAL A 962 52.13 -0.83 17.18
N ASN A 963 51.74 -1.61 16.18
CA ASN A 963 50.50 -1.37 15.44
C ASN A 963 49.26 -1.87 16.21
N THR A 964 49.38 -2.96 16.98
CA THR A 964 48.37 -3.37 17.99
C THR A 964 48.14 -2.27 19.03
N SER A 965 49.21 -1.60 19.47
CA SER A 965 49.14 -0.46 20.39
C SER A 965 48.39 0.74 19.78
N LYS A 966 48.59 1.07 18.50
CA LYS A 966 47.87 2.16 17.83
C LYS A 966 46.38 1.88 17.63
N ASP A 967 46.00 0.63 17.37
CA ASP A 967 44.60 0.21 17.20
C ASP A 967 43.83 0.30 18.54
N GLY A 968 44.41 -0.20 19.65
CA GLY A 968 43.77 -0.17 20.96
C GLY A 968 43.91 1.15 21.74
N PHE A 969 44.97 1.92 21.48
CA PHE A 969 45.35 3.11 22.26
C PHE A 969 45.73 4.31 21.35
N PRO A 970 44.83 4.76 20.46
CA PRO A 970 45.09 5.88 19.55
C PRO A 970 45.42 7.17 20.33
N ASP A 971 44.72 7.45 21.42
CA ASP A 971 44.84 8.69 22.22
C ASP A 971 45.95 8.67 23.28
N GLY A 972 46.74 7.59 23.37
CA GLY A 972 47.80 7.40 24.37
C GLY A 972 47.46 6.39 25.47
N ALA A 973 48.38 6.16 26.40
CA ALA A 973 48.17 5.25 27.53
C ALA A 973 49.01 5.64 28.75
N LYS A 974 48.37 5.81 29.92
CA LYS A 974 49.03 6.24 31.17
C LYS A 974 50.12 5.28 31.67
N THR A 975 49.98 4.00 31.35
CA THR A 975 50.97 2.97 31.66
C THR A 975 51.30 2.22 30.38
N VAL A 976 52.56 1.80 30.23
CA VAL A 976 52.96 0.87 29.17
C VAL A 976 53.68 -0.33 29.77
N TYR A 977 53.21 -1.53 29.43
CA TYR A 977 53.86 -2.78 29.81
C TYR A 977 54.90 -3.15 28.74
N VAL A 978 56.14 -3.43 29.16
CA VAL A 978 57.22 -3.83 28.23
C VAL A 978 57.74 -5.22 28.59
N ALA A 979 57.61 -6.15 27.64
CA ALA A 979 57.98 -7.54 27.78
C ALA A 979 58.97 -8.01 26.71
N SER A 980 59.60 -9.17 26.89
CA SER A 980 60.59 -9.68 25.94
C SER A 980 59.93 -10.31 24.71
N GLY A 981 60.12 -9.70 23.53
CA GLY A 981 59.67 -10.27 22.25
C GLY A 981 60.47 -11.51 21.81
N ALA A 982 61.52 -11.88 22.54
CA ALA A 982 62.36 -13.05 22.28
C ALA A 982 62.27 -14.15 23.36
N VAL A 983 61.80 -13.84 24.57
CA VAL A 983 61.81 -14.75 25.73
C VAL A 983 60.43 -14.74 26.41
N PHE A 984 59.55 -15.65 25.99
CA PHE A 984 58.15 -15.70 26.42
C PHE A 984 57.88 -15.93 27.92
N PRO A 985 58.63 -16.74 28.71
CA PRO A 985 58.10 -17.29 29.97
C PRO A 985 57.69 -16.26 31.02
N ASP A 986 58.42 -15.16 31.18
CA ASP A 986 58.05 -14.10 32.12
C ASP A 986 56.83 -13.30 31.63
N ALA A 987 56.65 -13.21 30.31
CA ALA A 987 55.73 -12.28 29.65
C ALA A 987 54.27 -12.77 29.63
N LEU A 988 54.01 -14.08 29.73
CA LEU A 988 52.67 -14.67 29.59
C LEU A 988 51.62 -14.12 30.57
N SER A 989 52.07 -13.58 31.72
CA SER A 989 51.21 -12.97 32.75
C SER A 989 50.98 -11.46 32.56
N ALA A 990 51.60 -10.83 31.55
CA ALA A 990 51.55 -9.38 31.36
C ALA A 990 50.16 -8.87 30.94
N ALA A 991 49.44 -9.62 30.10
CA ALA A 991 48.21 -9.14 29.48
C ALA A 991 47.08 -8.80 30.46
N PRO A 992 46.74 -9.64 31.47
CA PRO A 992 45.78 -9.25 32.51
C PRO A 992 46.18 -8.00 33.29
N ALA A 993 47.47 -7.86 33.62
CA ALA A 993 47.98 -6.68 34.33
C ALA A 993 47.93 -5.41 33.48
N ALA A 994 48.13 -5.54 32.18
CA ALA A 994 47.98 -4.45 31.22
C ALA A 994 46.50 -4.07 31.02
N ALA A 995 45.59 -5.05 30.97
CA ALA A 995 44.14 -4.83 30.89
C ALA A 995 43.59 -4.08 32.13
N VAL A 996 44.03 -4.44 33.35
CA VAL A 996 43.66 -3.71 34.58
C VAL A 996 44.14 -2.25 34.57
N ALA A 997 45.25 -1.96 33.88
CA ALA A 997 45.85 -0.63 33.80
C ALA A 997 45.40 0.20 32.59
N ASP A 998 44.50 -0.33 31.75
CA ASP A 998 44.15 0.18 30.41
C ASP A 998 45.41 0.54 29.58
N ALA A 999 46.28 -0.46 29.37
CA ALA A 999 47.62 -0.30 28.85
C ALA A 999 47.99 -1.29 27.73
N PRO A 1000 48.80 -0.89 26.74
CA PRO A 1000 49.36 -1.82 25.76
C PRO A 1000 50.53 -2.65 26.33
N VAL A 1001 50.71 -3.85 25.77
CA VAL A 1001 51.91 -4.68 25.94
C VAL A 1001 52.81 -4.51 24.72
N LEU A 1002 53.90 -3.75 24.87
CA LEU A 1002 54.93 -3.58 23.86
C LEU A 1002 56.09 -4.57 24.07
N LEU A 1003 56.76 -4.92 22.98
CA LEU A 1003 57.80 -5.94 22.96
C LEU A 1003 59.19 -5.32 22.73
N THR A 1004 60.20 -5.83 23.44
CA THR A 1004 61.61 -5.41 23.27
C THR A 1004 62.52 -6.60 22.98
N ALA A 1005 63.66 -6.38 22.33
CA ALA A 1005 64.74 -7.35 22.34
C ALA A 1005 65.38 -7.40 23.75
N PRO A 1006 66.06 -8.50 24.15
CA PRO A 1006 66.54 -8.65 25.51
C PRO A 1006 67.61 -7.63 25.91
N ASP A 1007 68.50 -7.24 24.99
CA ASP A 1007 69.64 -6.36 25.22
C ASP A 1007 69.45 -4.92 24.69
N SER A 1008 68.46 -4.71 23.83
CA SER A 1008 68.28 -3.49 23.05
C SER A 1008 66.79 -3.14 22.87
N LEU A 1009 66.47 -1.84 22.93
CA LEU A 1009 65.10 -1.32 22.71
C LEU A 1009 64.95 -0.97 21.22
N PRO A 1010 64.04 -1.59 20.47
CA PRO A 1010 63.84 -1.28 19.05
C PRO A 1010 63.37 0.17 18.84
N ALA A 1011 63.84 0.83 17.78
CA ALA A 1011 63.54 2.23 17.53
C ALA A 1011 62.03 2.51 17.34
N VAL A 1012 61.31 1.61 16.66
CA VAL A 1012 59.85 1.72 16.48
C VAL A 1012 59.09 1.61 17.80
N VAL A 1013 59.58 0.77 18.73
CA VAL A 1013 58.99 0.59 20.07
C VAL A 1013 59.26 1.81 20.94
N LYS A 1014 60.48 2.37 20.88
CA LYS A 1014 60.79 3.63 21.55
C LYS A 1014 59.88 4.76 21.05
N ALA A 1015 59.70 4.90 19.74
CA ALA A 1015 58.85 5.93 19.15
C ALA A 1015 57.37 5.76 19.53
N GLU A 1016 56.87 4.53 19.65
CA GLU A 1016 55.51 4.26 20.12
C GLU A 1016 55.33 4.60 21.62
N ILE A 1017 56.32 4.30 22.48
CA ILE A 1017 56.30 4.73 23.89
C ILE A 1017 56.31 6.27 23.99
N GLU A 1018 57.07 6.95 23.12
CA GLU A 1018 57.07 8.42 23.02
C GLU A 1018 55.78 8.99 22.41
N ARG A 1019 55.00 8.19 21.67
CA ARG A 1019 53.65 8.55 21.17
C ARG A 1019 52.58 8.39 22.26
N LEU A 1020 52.71 7.38 23.12
CA LEU A 1020 51.73 7.04 24.15
C LEU A 1020 51.74 7.97 25.37
N ASP A 1021 52.82 8.76 25.53
CA ASP A 1021 53.10 9.69 26.64
C ASP A 1021 52.78 9.15 28.07
N PRO A 1022 53.36 7.99 28.47
CA PRO A 1022 52.96 7.33 29.70
C PRO A 1022 53.48 7.98 30.98
N GLU A 1023 52.62 8.07 31.99
CA GLU A 1023 52.96 8.39 33.38
C GLU A 1023 53.91 7.35 34.00
N SER A 1024 53.87 6.08 33.54
CA SER A 1024 54.80 5.03 33.99
C SER A 1024 55.03 3.88 32.99
N ILE A 1025 56.17 3.20 33.12
CA ILE A 1025 56.52 2.01 32.32
C ILE A 1025 56.72 0.81 33.26
N VAL A 1026 56.09 -0.32 32.96
CA VAL A 1026 56.20 -1.56 33.74
C VAL A 1026 56.95 -2.62 32.92
N ILE A 1027 58.20 -2.91 33.29
CA ILE A 1027 58.96 -4.00 32.69
C ILE A 1027 58.52 -5.32 33.30
N VAL A 1028 57.99 -6.22 32.48
CA VAL A 1028 57.67 -7.60 32.88
C VAL A 1028 58.86 -8.50 32.58
N GLY A 1029 59.40 -9.09 33.65
CA GLY A 1029 60.44 -10.11 33.61
C GLY A 1029 61.78 -9.73 34.23
N GLY A 1030 62.60 -10.76 34.43
CA GLY A 1030 63.93 -10.64 35.01
C GLY A 1030 64.93 -9.91 34.11
N LYS A 1031 66.11 -9.59 34.67
CA LYS A 1031 67.23 -8.97 33.93
C LYS A 1031 67.82 -9.84 32.81
N ALA A 1032 67.45 -11.13 32.74
CA ALA A 1032 67.78 -12.03 31.65
C ALA A 1032 66.81 -11.90 30.46
N SER A 1033 65.54 -11.58 30.72
CA SER A 1033 64.47 -11.47 29.72
C SER A 1033 64.42 -10.07 29.10
N VAL A 1034 64.60 -9.04 29.94
CA VAL A 1034 64.76 -7.63 29.55
C VAL A 1034 65.91 -7.04 30.36
N SER A 1035 67.01 -6.67 29.72
CA SER A 1035 68.27 -6.28 30.39
C SER A 1035 68.17 -4.97 31.19
N SER A 1036 69.20 -4.71 32.00
CA SER A 1036 69.39 -3.40 32.65
C SER A 1036 69.53 -2.26 31.64
N ALA A 1037 70.14 -2.50 30.47
CA ALA A 1037 70.36 -1.47 29.45
C ALA A 1037 69.03 -0.98 28.83
N VAL A 1038 68.14 -1.92 28.49
CA VAL A 1038 66.76 -1.60 28.08
C VAL A 1038 66.02 -0.87 29.19
N GLY A 1039 66.18 -1.30 30.45
CA GLY A 1039 65.61 -0.59 31.60
C GLY A 1039 66.08 0.86 31.76
N THR A 1040 67.35 1.16 31.48
CA THR A 1040 67.87 2.53 31.46
C THR A 1040 67.37 3.34 30.26
N ALA A 1041 67.21 2.72 29.08
CA ALA A 1041 66.63 3.38 27.91
C ALA A 1041 65.16 3.78 28.15
N LEU A 1042 64.35 2.87 28.69
CA LEU A 1042 62.95 3.12 29.07
C LEU A 1042 62.85 4.18 30.18
N GLY A 1043 63.72 4.08 31.21
CA GLY A 1043 63.81 5.05 32.30
C GLY A 1043 64.35 6.43 31.92
N SER A 1044 64.69 6.64 30.65
CA SER A 1044 64.98 7.96 30.08
C SER A 1044 63.75 8.62 29.43
N ILE A 1045 62.61 7.91 29.37
CA ILE A 1045 61.34 8.39 28.82
C ILE A 1045 60.37 8.66 29.97
N ALA A 1046 60.07 7.63 30.78
CA ALA A 1046 59.12 7.71 31.89
C ALA A 1046 59.58 6.83 33.08
N PRO A 1047 59.02 7.01 34.31
CA PRO A 1047 59.38 6.21 35.48
C PRO A 1047 59.19 4.70 35.27
N VAL A 1048 60.26 3.92 35.47
CA VAL A 1048 60.26 2.46 35.26
C VAL A 1048 60.09 1.69 36.57
N THR A 1049 59.04 0.88 36.64
CA THR A 1049 58.88 -0.23 37.58
C THR A 1049 59.27 -1.55 36.90
N ARG A 1050 59.73 -2.54 37.66
CA ARG A 1050 60.00 -3.89 37.14
C ARG A 1050 59.36 -4.97 38.01
N LEU A 1051 58.56 -5.82 37.37
CA LEU A 1051 57.91 -6.97 37.97
C LEU A 1051 58.56 -8.25 37.44
N GLY A 1052 59.28 -8.98 38.29
CA GLY A 1052 60.02 -10.18 37.89
C GLY A 1052 60.55 -10.95 39.10
N GLY A 1053 60.83 -12.24 38.90
CA GLY A 1053 61.22 -13.17 39.96
C GLY A 1053 62.57 -13.85 39.74
N ALA A 1054 62.85 -14.87 40.55
CA ALA A 1054 63.96 -15.80 40.32
C ALA A 1054 63.71 -16.75 39.12
N ASP A 1055 62.45 -16.93 38.76
CA ASP A 1055 61.94 -17.72 37.64
C ASP A 1055 60.59 -17.13 37.17
N ARG A 1056 60.02 -17.73 36.11
CA ARG A 1056 58.74 -17.35 35.50
C ARG A 1056 57.52 -17.41 36.44
N PHE A 1057 57.54 -18.32 37.42
CA PHE A 1057 56.43 -18.55 38.34
C PHE A 1057 56.43 -17.45 39.39
N ALA A 1058 57.61 -17.19 39.98
CA ALA A 1058 57.85 -16.03 40.83
C ALA A 1058 57.61 -14.69 40.10
N ALA A 1059 57.92 -14.60 38.80
CA ALA A 1059 57.60 -13.42 37.99
C ALA A 1059 56.08 -13.22 37.85
N SER A 1060 55.33 -14.25 37.43
CA SER A 1060 53.86 -14.15 37.31
C SER A 1060 53.16 -13.85 38.62
N ARG A 1061 53.62 -14.43 39.74
CA ARG A 1061 53.12 -14.11 41.08
C ARG A 1061 53.38 -12.66 41.47
N ALA A 1062 54.53 -12.09 41.09
CA ALA A 1062 54.84 -10.68 41.31
C ALA A 1062 54.00 -9.74 40.41
N VAL A 1063 53.70 -10.14 39.18
CA VAL A 1063 52.80 -9.40 38.28
C VAL A 1063 51.37 -9.40 38.82
N ALA A 1064 50.83 -10.57 39.17
CA ALA A 1064 49.50 -10.72 39.75
C ALA A 1064 49.33 -9.94 41.06
N ALA A 1065 50.27 -10.04 41.99
CA ALA A 1065 50.22 -9.31 43.27
C ALA A 1065 50.33 -7.78 43.13
N ALA A 1066 50.98 -7.29 42.06
CA ALA A 1066 51.08 -5.86 41.78
C ALA A 1066 49.86 -5.29 41.03
N ALA A 1067 49.26 -6.08 40.13
CA ALA A 1067 48.11 -5.68 39.33
C ALA A 1067 46.77 -5.80 40.07
N PHE A 1068 46.64 -6.75 41.01
CA PHE A 1068 45.40 -7.01 41.75
C PHE A 1068 45.55 -6.72 43.26
N PRO A 1069 45.95 -5.50 43.70
CA PRO A 1069 46.20 -5.18 45.11
C PRO A 1069 44.92 -5.19 45.97
N SER A 1070 43.74 -5.14 45.35
CA SER A 1070 42.42 -5.29 45.97
C SER A 1070 41.91 -6.74 46.02
N GLY A 1071 42.69 -7.70 45.50
CA GLY A 1071 42.24 -9.07 45.25
C GLY A 1071 41.58 -9.25 43.88
N ALA A 1072 41.26 -10.50 43.56
CA ALA A 1072 40.57 -10.93 42.34
C ALA A 1072 39.73 -12.18 42.64
N ALA A 1073 38.44 -12.17 42.27
CA ALA A 1073 37.54 -13.30 42.54
C ALA A 1073 37.84 -14.54 41.67
N THR A 1074 38.35 -14.31 40.45
CA THR A 1074 38.73 -15.37 39.51
C THR A 1074 40.25 -15.33 39.27
N ALA A 1075 40.87 -16.48 39.02
CA ALA A 1075 42.22 -16.56 38.50
C ALA A 1075 42.35 -17.71 37.47
N VAL A 1076 43.30 -17.62 36.54
CA VAL A 1076 43.66 -18.74 35.66
C VAL A 1076 45.02 -19.31 36.03
N LEU A 1077 45.09 -20.62 36.24
CA LEU A 1077 46.34 -21.36 36.34
C LEU A 1077 46.76 -21.84 34.95
N ALA A 1078 47.97 -21.50 34.53
CA ALA A 1078 48.52 -21.93 33.24
C ALA A 1078 49.97 -22.43 33.40
N THR A 1079 50.42 -23.30 32.50
CA THR A 1079 51.76 -23.88 32.61
C THR A 1079 52.85 -22.90 32.16
N GLY A 1080 53.77 -22.54 33.06
CA GLY A 1080 54.92 -21.68 32.72
C GLY A 1080 56.01 -22.40 31.89
N ARG A 1081 55.78 -23.65 31.49
CA ARG A 1081 56.69 -24.46 30.67
C ARG A 1081 56.48 -24.27 29.15
N ASN A 1082 55.33 -23.76 28.74
CA ASN A 1082 54.91 -23.53 27.35
C ASN A 1082 54.12 -22.20 27.25
N PHE A 1083 53.61 -21.81 26.08
CA PHE A 1083 52.92 -20.53 25.88
C PHE A 1083 51.44 -20.55 25.45
N PRO A 1084 50.92 -21.43 24.57
CA PRO A 1084 49.64 -21.19 23.89
C PRO A 1084 48.42 -21.04 24.82
N ASP A 1085 48.30 -21.94 25.79
CA ASP A 1085 47.20 -21.99 26.76
C ASP A 1085 47.18 -20.70 27.60
N ALA A 1086 48.36 -20.19 27.98
CA ALA A 1086 48.52 -18.99 28.79
C ALA A 1086 48.23 -17.69 28.01
N LEU A 1087 48.51 -17.65 26.70
CA LEU A 1087 48.19 -16.50 25.85
C LEU A 1087 46.69 -16.36 25.61
N SER A 1088 46.03 -17.49 25.32
CA SER A 1088 44.56 -17.54 25.20
C SER A 1088 43.90 -17.14 26.52
N ALA A 1089 44.38 -17.71 27.64
CA ALA A 1089 43.90 -17.34 28.98
C ALA A 1089 44.11 -15.85 29.30
N GLY A 1090 45.28 -15.29 28.98
CA GLY A 1090 45.61 -13.89 29.26
C GLY A 1090 44.78 -12.89 28.47
N ALA A 1091 44.40 -13.25 27.24
CA ALA A 1091 43.44 -12.49 26.45
C ALA A 1091 42.02 -12.60 27.01
N ALA A 1092 41.60 -13.82 27.42
CA ALA A 1092 40.21 -14.10 27.74
C ALA A 1092 39.77 -13.67 29.15
N ILE A 1093 40.63 -13.77 30.17
CA ILE A 1093 40.28 -13.26 31.51
C ILE A 1093 40.38 -11.73 31.60
N GLY A 1094 41.22 -11.11 30.77
CA GLY A 1094 41.43 -9.66 30.74
C GLY A 1094 41.65 -9.06 32.13
N ALA A 1095 40.86 -8.05 32.48
CA ALA A 1095 40.92 -7.38 33.77
C ALA A 1095 40.19 -8.11 34.92
N ALA A 1096 39.50 -9.23 34.67
CA ALA A 1096 38.70 -9.92 35.69
C ALA A 1096 39.53 -10.74 36.70
N GLY A 1097 40.80 -11.01 36.40
CA GLY A 1097 41.70 -11.76 37.27
C GLY A 1097 43.05 -12.12 36.64
N PRO A 1098 44.04 -12.56 37.43
CA PRO A 1098 45.39 -12.85 36.93
C PRO A 1098 45.50 -14.22 36.24
N VAL A 1099 46.39 -14.29 35.25
CA VAL A 1099 47.02 -15.56 34.83
C VAL A 1099 48.25 -15.79 35.72
N ILE A 1100 48.24 -16.87 36.49
CA ILE A 1100 49.33 -17.28 37.38
C ILE A 1100 50.01 -18.52 36.77
N LEU A 1101 51.33 -18.44 36.57
CA LEU A 1101 52.10 -19.52 35.97
C LEU A 1101 52.53 -20.52 37.04
N VAL A 1102 52.24 -21.80 36.80
CA VAL A 1102 52.64 -22.94 37.63
C VAL A 1102 53.65 -23.81 36.89
N ASP A 1103 54.47 -24.58 37.62
CA ASP A 1103 55.25 -25.65 37.01
C ASP A 1103 54.33 -26.84 36.73
N GLY A 1104 53.64 -26.82 35.59
CA GLY A 1104 52.50 -27.69 35.33
C GLY A 1104 52.77 -29.20 35.30
N SER A 1105 54.03 -29.64 35.37
CA SER A 1105 54.40 -31.06 35.54
C SER A 1105 54.79 -31.43 36.98
N ALA A 1106 54.50 -30.58 37.97
CA ALA A 1106 54.66 -30.89 39.39
C ALA A 1106 53.45 -31.69 39.92
N ASP A 1107 53.66 -32.43 41.01
CA ASP A 1107 52.64 -33.27 41.64
C ASP A 1107 51.57 -32.47 42.42
N GLY A 1108 51.69 -31.14 42.51
CA GLY A 1108 50.81 -30.24 43.28
C GLY A 1108 51.22 -28.77 43.14
N LEU A 1109 50.47 -27.87 43.78
CA LEU A 1109 50.74 -26.42 43.80
C LEU A 1109 51.92 -26.08 44.72
N ASP A 1110 52.74 -25.09 44.32
CA ASP A 1110 53.73 -24.53 45.23
C ASP A 1110 53.07 -23.63 46.29
N ALA A 1111 53.63 -23.66 47.52
CA ALA A 1111 53.04 -22.96 48.66
C ALA A 1111 52.99 -21.43 48.51
N ALA A 1112 53.78 -20.84 47.61
CA ALA A 1112 53.70 -19.41 47.29
C ALA A 1112 52.51 -19.10 46.37
N THR A 1113 52.12 -20.04 45.51
CA THR A 1113 50.93 -19.97 44.66
C THR A 1113 49.66 -20.18 45.48
N THR A 1114 49.62 -21.22 46.33
CA THR A 1114 48.52 -21.44 47.29
C THR A 1114 48.32 -20.21 48.18
N LYS A 1115 49.41 -19.59 48.66
CA LYS A 1115 49.31 -18.34 49.44
C LYS A 1115 48.77 -17.19 48.59
N LEU A 1116 49.26 -16.98 47.36
CA LEU A 1116 48.80 -15.88 46.52
C LEU A 1116 47.30 -16.00 46.17
N LEU A 1117 46.82 -17.18 45.81
CA LEU A 1117 45.39 -17.43 45.54
C LEU A 1117 44.53 -17.07 46.77
N THR A 1118 45.01 -17.42 47.97
CA THR A 1118 44.38 -17.07 49.25
C THR A 1118 44.43 -15.56 49.53
N ASP A 1119 45.59 -14.93 49.33
CA ASP A 1119 45.83 -13.50 49.57
C ASP A 1119 44.96 -12.61 48.64
N LEU A 1120 44.73 -13.06 47.41
CA LEU A 1120 43.89 -12.40 46.42
C LEU A 1120 42.39 -12.64 46.64
N GLY A 1121 42.00 -13.56 47.53
CA GLY A 1121 40.59 -13.88 47.79
C GLY A 1121 39.90 -14.63 46.63
N VAL A 1122 40.65 -15.44 45.88
CA VAL A 1122 40.13 -16.19 44.71
C VAL A 1122 39.07 -17.20 45.15
N THR A 1123 37.90 -17.15 44.51
CA THR A 1123 36.76 -18.07 44.73
C THR A 1123 36.47 -18.96 43.52
N SER A 1124 36.97 -18.60 42.33
CA SER A 1124 36.89 -19.37 41.08
C SER A 1124 38.27 -19.52 40.43
N ILE A 1125 38.62 -20.74 39.99
CA ILE A 1125 39.87 -21.03 39.28
C ILE A 1125 39.57 -21.70 37.94
N ALA A 1126 40.07 -21.12 36.85
CA ALA A 1126 40.19 -21.84 35.59
C ALA A 1126 41.59 -22.45 35.46
N ILE A 1127 41.70 -23.66 34.90
CA ILE A 1127 42.98 -24.27 34.52
C ILE A 1127 43.07 -24.27 33.00
N ALA A 1128 43.98 -23.48 32.45
CA ALA A 1128 44.22 -23.42 31.02
C ALA A 1128 45.16 -24.57 30.58
N GLY A 1129 44.63 -25.45 29.73
CA GLY A 1129 45.32 -26.61 29.19
C GLY A 1129 44.87 -27.95 29.82
N GLY A 1130 45.06 -29.03 29.05
CA GLY A 1130 44.79 -30.39 29.50
C GLY A 1130 45.77 -30.89 30.57
N GLU A 1131 45.59 -32.12 31.04
CA GLU A 1131 46.42 -32.75 32.09
C GLU A 1131 47.93 -32.76 31.77
N ALA A 1132 48.29 -32.79 30.49
CA ALA A 1132 49.68 -32.73 30.02
C ALA A 1132 50.30 -31.31 30.10
N SER A 1133 49.49 -30.26 30.13
CA SER A 1133 49.94 -28.89 30.39
C SER A 1133 50.04 -28.63 31.90
N VAL A 1134 48.98 -28.94 32.64
CA VAL A 1134 48.86 -28.74 34.10
C VAL A 1134 48.31 -30.02 34.75
N SER A 1135 49.08 -30.62 35.65
CA SER A 1135 48.80 -31.95 36.21
C SER A 1135 47.46 -32.08 36.96
N PRO A 1136 46.92 -33.30 37.10
CA PRO A 1136 45.77 -33.56 37.97
C PRO A 1136 46.05 -33.27 39.46
N GLY A 1137 47.31 -33.29 39.90
CA GLY A 1137 47.69 -32.95 41.27
C GLY A 1137 47.53 -31.45 41.57
N ILE A 1138 47.96 -30.60 40.64
CA ILE A 1138 47.72 -29.15 40.70
C ILE A 1138 46.21 -28.83 40.67
N GLU A 1139 45.42 -29.59 39.92
CA GLU A 1139 43.97 -29.46 39.89
C GLU A 1139 43.31 -29.86 41.22
N ALA A 1140 43.74 -30.96 41.84
CA ALA A 1140 43.25 -31.36 43.16
C ALA A 1140 43.56 -30.31 44.24
N ASP A 1141 44.76 -29.72 44.22
CA ASP A 1141 45.13 -28.62 45.12
C ASP A 1141 44.33 -27.33 44.84
N ALA A 1142 44.02 -27.02 43.57
CA ALA A 1142 43.18 -25.88 43.21
C ALA A 1142 41.72 -26.07 43.67
N GLN A 1143 41.15 -27.27 43.47
CA GLN A 1143 39.82 -27.66 43.96
C GLN A 1143 39.69 -27.57 45.49
N ALA A 1144 40.79 -27.72 46.22
CA ALA A 1144 40.82 -27.55 47.68
C ALA A 1144 40.84 -26.07 48.14
N ILE A 1145 41.10 -25.12 47.22
CA ILE A 1145 41.12 -23.67 47.48
C ILE A 1145 39.80 -23.03 47.03
N ALA A 1146 39.34 -23.34 45.81
CA ALA A 1146 38.29 -22.62 45.11
C ALA A 1146 37.52 -23.52 44.12
N ALA A 1147 36.34 -23.07 43.68
CA ALA A 1147 35.59 -23.76 42.63
C ALA A 1147 36.44 -23.78 41.35
N THR A 1148 36.79 -24.97 40.86
CA THR A 1148 37.81 -25.12 39.80
C THR A 1148 37.23 -25.80 38.55
N VAL A 1149 37.54 -25.25 37.38
CA VAL A 1149 37.19 -25.80 36.05
C VAL A 1149 38.44 -25.93 35.17
N ARG A 1150 38.52 -26.99 34.37
CA ARG A 1150 39.60 -27.18 33.40
C ARG A 1150 39.14 -26.83 31.98
N LEU A 1151 39.89 -25.94 31.32
CA LEU A 1151 39.66 -25.44 29.98
C LEU A 1151 40.82 -25.89 29.09
N GLY A 1152 40.66 -27.05 28.45
CA GLY A 1152 41.69 -27.64 27.60
C GLY A 1152 41.10 -28.52 26.51
N GLY A 1153 41.88 -28.76 25.45
CA GLY A 1153 41.49 -29.58 24.31
C GLY A 1153 42.59 -30.55 23.88
N ALA A 1154 42.36 -31.25 22.76
CA ALA A 1154 43.29 -32.22 22.20
C ALA A 1154 44.61 -31.58 21.70
N ASP A 1155 44.56 -30.30 21.33
CA ASP A 1155 45.72 -29.47 21.02
C ASP A 1155 45.53 -28.02 21.53
N ARG A 1156 46.45 -27.14 21.14
CA ARG A 1156 46.46 -25.72 21.55
C ARG A 1156 45.29 -24.90 20.98
N TYR A 1157 44.77 -25.25 19.82
CA TYR A 1157 43.68 -24.54 19.16
C TYR A 1157 42.35 -24.94 19.80
N ALA A 1158 42.17 -26.23 20.08
CA ALA A 1158 41.06 -26.74 20.89
C ALA A 1158 41.09 -26.20 22.33
N ALA A 1159 42.27 -26.07 22.95
CA ALA A 1159 42.40 -25.39 24.23
C ALA A 1159 41.96 -23.91 24.13
N SER A 1160 42.44 -23.18 23.12
CA SER A 1160 42.06 -21.79 22.85
C SER A 1160 40.54 -21.61 22.69
N GLN A 1161 39.87 -22.52 21.99
CA GLN A 1161 38.40 -22.57 21.85
C GLN A 1161 37.70 -22.76 23.21
N THR A 1162 38.06 -23.78 23.99
CA THR A 1162 37.45 -24.02 25.31
C THR A 1162 37.71 -22.90 26.32
N ILE A 1163 38.83 -22.17 26.17
CA ILE A 1163 39.14 -21.00 26.99
C ILE A 1163 38.23 -19.83 26.60
N ASN A 1164 38.16 -19.45 25.32
CA ASN A 1164 37.35 -18.32 24.87
C ASN A 1164 35.84 -18.54 25.13
N ALA A 1165 35.33 -19.75 24.86
CA ALA A 1165 33.93 -20.11 25.11
C ALA A 1165 33.52 -20.12 26.61
N HIS A 1166 34.48 -20.04 27.54
CA HIS A 1166 34.20 -19.86 28.98
C HIS A 1166 34.05 -18.39 29.40
N PHE A 1167 34.69 -17.46 28.68
CA PHE A 1167 34.74 -16.05 29.04
C PHE A 1167 33.88 -15.14 28.14
N PHE A 1168 33.52 -15.58 26.93
CA PHE A 1168 32.72 -14.80 25.97
C PHE A 1168 31.47 -15.56 25.52
N THR A 1169 30.33 -14.89 25.57
CA THR A 1169 29.05 -15.34 24.98
C THR A 1169 28.64 -14.54 23.75
N SER A 1170 29.21 -13.34 23.58
CA SER A 1170 29.08 -12.47 22.40
C SER A 1170 30.31 -11.58 22.28
N ALA A 1171 30.68 -11.19 21.06
CA ALA A 1171 31.76 -10.24 20.79
C ALA A 1171 31.64 -9.70 19.36
N ASP A 1172 31.63 -8.37 19.19
CA ASP A 1172 31.59 -7.72 17.87
C ASP A 1172 32.87 -7.95 17.04
N ARG A 1173 34.03 -7.94 17.71
CA ARG A 1173 35.35 -8.09 17.10
C ARG A 1173 36.08 -9.31 17.67
N VAL A 1174 36.56 -10.19 16.80
CA VAL A 1174 37.38 -11.36 17.16
C VAL A 1174 38.82 -11.16 16.69
N LEU A 1175 39.80 -11.55 17.50
CA LEU A 1175 41.23 -11.51 17.14
C LEU A 1175 41.74 -12.91 16.78
N LEU A 1176 42.47 -13.05 15.67
CA LEU A 1176 43.16 -14.29 15.28
C LEU A 1176 44.67 -14.09 15.36
N ALA A 1177 45.39 -15.04 15.96
CA ALA A 1177 46.85 -15.04 16.02
C ALA A 1177 47.41 -16.45 15.79
N THR A 1178 48.66 -16.57 15.33
CA THR A 1178 49.26 -17.91 15.13
C THR A 1178 49.53 -18.60 16.47
N GLY A 1179 49.06 -19.84 16.63
CA GLY A 1179 49.40 -20.67 17.79
C GLY A 1179 50.76 -21.35 17.69
N ALA A 1180 51.45 -21.24 16.54
CA ALA A 1180 52.77 -21.82 16.33
C ALA A 1180 53.90 -21.01 17.01
N ASN A 1181 53.66 -19.73 17.30
CA ASN A 1181 54.61 -18.79 17.89
C ASN A 1181 53.90 -17.88 18.91
N PHE A 1182 54.63 -17.10 19.71
CA PHE A 1182 54.07 -16.32 20.82
C PHE A 1182 53.94 -14.79 20.65
N PRO A 1183 54.80 -14.04 19.91
CA PRO A 1183 54.85 -12.58 20.04
C PRO A 1183 53.59 -11.84 19.60
N ASP A 1184 53.05 -12.20 18.44
CA ASP A 1184 51.92 -11.50 17.82
C ASP A 1184 50.66 -11.66 18.70
N ALA A 1185 50.43 -12.88 19.20
CA ALA A 1185 49.39 -13.19 20.18
C ALA A 1185 49.62 -12.49 21.53
N LEU A 1186 50.85 -12.40 22.03
CA LEU A 1186 51.19 -11.76 23.31
C LEU A 1186 50.88 -10.26 23.32
N ALA A 1187 51.14 -9.54 22.22
CA ALA A 1187 50.70 -8.15 22.08
C ALA A 1187 49.17 -8.08 21.97
N GLY A 1188 48.58 -8.96 21.16
CA GLY A 1188 47.12 -9.11 20.99
C GLY A 1188 46.35 -9.38 22.28
N SER A 1189 46.92 -10.09 23.24
CA SER A 1189 46.26 -10.42 24.51
C SER A 1189 45.93 -9.19 25.35
N ALA A 1190 46.56 -8.03 25.12
CA ALA A 1190 46.16 -6.76 25.73
C ALA A 1190 45.10 -5.99 24.90
N LEU A 1191 45.04 -6.24 23.58
CA LEU A 1191 44.01 -5.66 22.71
C LEU A 1191 42.65 -6.36 22.87
N ALA A 1192 42.62 -7.68 23.05
CA ALA A 1192 41.38 -8.46 23.20
C ALA A 1192 40.44 -7.88 24.28
N PRO A 1193 40.89 -7.63 25.54
CA PRO A 1193 40.07 -6.95 26.55
C PRO A 1193 39.66 -5.52 26.17
N LYS A 1194 40.52 -4.79 25.45
CA LYS A 1194 40.28 -3.40 25.03
C LYS A 1194 39.20 -3.30 23.94
N VAL A 1195 39.05 -4.32 23.10
CA VAL A 1195 37.99 -4.43 22.06
C VAL A 1195 36.80 -5.28 22.52
N GLY A 1196 36.80 -5.77 23.76
CA GLY A 1196 35.72 -6.59 24.32
C GLY A 1196 35.57 -7.97 23.68
N GLY A 1197 36.63 -8.54 23.10
CA GLY A 1197 36.52 -9.73 22.26
C GLY A 1197 37.64 -10.78 22.45
N PRO A 1198 37.38 -12.05 22.07
CA PRO A 1198 38.33 -13.14 22.25
C PRO A 1198 39.52 -13.08 21.30
N LEU A 1199 40.62 -13.71 21.71
CA LEU A 1199 41.77 -14.00 20.86
C LEU A 1199 41.88 -15.52 20.68
N PHE A 1200 41.64 -16.00 19.45
CA PHE A 1200 41.87 -17.40 19.11
C PHE A 1200 43.27 -17.60 18.55
N THR A 1201 43.94 -18.66 19.01
CA THR A 1201 45.13 -19.16 18.33
C THR A 1201 44.74 -20.12 17.21
N VAL A 1202 45.35 -19.98 16.03
CA VAL A 1202 45.07 -20.79 14.83
C VAL A 1202 46.35 -21.36 14.21
N PRO A 1203 46.30 -22.40 13.35
CA PRO A 1203 47.48 -22.99 12.72
C PRO A 1203 48.32 -22.03 11.87
N GLY A 1204 47.71 -20.97 11.32
CA GLY A 1204 48.38 -19.95 10.50
C GLY A 1204 48.31 -20.20 8.99
N THR A 1205 47.76 -21.33 8.54
CA THR A 1205 47.44 -21.62 7.13
C THR A 1205 45.98 -22.00 6.89
N CYS A 1206 45.14 -21.90 7.93
CA CYS A 1206 43.70 -22.14 7.93
C CYS A 1206 43.12 -21.74 9.30
N VAL A 1207 41.80 -21.65 9.40
CA VAL A 1207 41.05 -21.47 10.66
C VAL A 1207 40.37 -22.79 11.04
N PRO A 1208 40.45 -23.29 12.28
CA PRO A 1208 39.71 -24.49 12.69
C PRO A 1208 38.20 -24.30 12.55
N ALA A 1209 37.47 -25.33 12.10
CA ALA A 1209 36.02 -25.24 11.87
C ALA A 1209 35.23 -24.81 13.12
N GLU A 1210 35.61 -25.30 14.31
CA GLU A 1210 35.03 -24.89 15.60
C GLU A 1210 35.30 -23.40 15.92
N THR A 1211 36.44 -22.85 15.50
CA THR A 1211 36.70 -21.40 15.65
C THR A 1211 35.81 -20.58 14.70
N LEU A 1212 35.53 -21.06 13.48
CA LEU A 1212 34.58 -20.40 12.57
C LEU A 1212 33.15 -20.46 13.13
N ALA A 1213 32.73 -21.60 13.69
CA ALA A 1213 31.45 -21.74 14.36
C ALA A 1213 31.32 -20.78 15.56
N GLN A 1214 32.38 -20.63 16.36
CA GLN A 1214 32.39 -19.70 17.49
C GLN A 1214 32.41 -18.21 17.05
N ILE A 1215 33.11 -17.85 15.97
CA ILE A 1215 33.02 -16.50 15.38
C ILE A 1215 31.57 -16.16 15.02
N ALA A 1216 30.86 -17.10 14.38
CA ALA A 1216 29.45 -16.92 14.04
C ALA A 1216 28.54 -16.85 15.28
N SER A 1217 28.72 -17.76 16.26
CA SER A 1217 27.86 -17.79 17.46
C SER A 1217 28.08 -16.60 18.41
N LEU A 1218 29.24 -15.93 18.34
CA LEU A 1218 29.52 -14.70 19.07
C LEU A 1218 28.83 -13.46 18.48
N GLY A 1219 28.26 -13.56 17.27
CA GLY A 1219 27.70 -12.43 16.53
C GLY A 1219 28.76 -11.45 16.00
N ALA A 1220 29.99 -11.93 15.76
CA ALA A 1220 31.11 -11.07 15.40
C ALA A 1220 30.94 -10.49 13.99
N THR A 1221 30.96 -9.16 13.88
CA THR A 1221 30.92 -8.45 12.59
C THR A 1221 32.30 -8.26 11.99
N ARG A 1222 33.37 -8.37 12.80
CA ARG A 1222 34.76 -8.12 12.40
C ARG A 1222 35.74 -9.17 12.93
N VAL A 1223 36.70 -9.58 12.09
CA VAL A 1223 37.79 -10.49 12.46
C VAL A 1223 39.15 -9.85 12.12
N THR A 1224 39.98 -9.61 13.13
CA THR A 1224 41.30 -8.98 12.96
C THR A 1224 42.43 -10.00 13.09
N LEU A 1225 43.22 -10.15 12.03
CA LEU A 1225 44.43 -10.97 12.00
C LEU A 1225 45.61 -10.22 12.61
N LEU A 1226 46.26 -10.84 13.60
CA LEU A 1226 47.45 -10.31 14.27
C LEU A 1226 48.71 -10.98 13.73
N GLY A 1227 49.53 -10.18 13.04
CA GLY A 1227 50.75 -10.63 12.37
C GLY A 1227 50.66 -10.57 10.83
N GLY A 1228 51.84 -10.52 10.19
CA GLY A 1228 51.95 -10.48 8.74
C GLY A 1228 51.61 -11.82 8.07
N VAL A 1229 51.60 -11.83 6.73
CA VAL A 1229 51.23 -13.00 5.90
C VAL A 1229 52.07 -14.26 6.14
N ASN A 1230 53.25 -14.12 6.77
CA ASN A 1230 54.11 -15.23 7.18
C ASN A 1230 53.72 -15.87 8.54
N SER A 1231 52.95 -15.18 9.38
CA SER A 1231 52.36 -15.72 10.62
C SER A 1231 50.98 -16.33 10.37
N LEU A 1232 50.17 -15.65 9.55
CA LEU A 1232 48.81 -16.02 9.17
C LEU A 1232 48.66 -15.78 7.66
N SER A 1233 48.49 -16.84 6.86
CA SER A 1233 48.44 -16.75 5.38
C SER A 1233 47.20 -16.00 4.87
N THR A 1234 47.13 -15.81 3.54
CA THR A 1234 45.92 -15.36 2.84
C THR A 1234 44.73 -16.30 3.06
N ASP A 1235 44.98 -17.59 3.29
CA ASP A 1235 43.93 -18.57 3.54
C ASP A 1235 43.28 -18.37 4.92
N VAL A 1236 44.01 -17.80 5.89
CA VAL A 1236 43.43 -17.33 7.16
C VAL A 1236 42.64 -16.02 6.96
N GLU A 1237 43.07 -15.18 6.02
CA GLU A 1237 42.42 -13.90 5.69
C GLU A 1237 41.08 -14.11 4.95
N SER A 1238 40.96 -15.18 4.15
CA SER A 1238 39.70 -15.67 3.60
C SER A 1238 38.93 -16.62 4.53
N LEU A 1239 39.31 -16.70 5.82
CA LEU A 1239 38.70 -17.56 6.84
C LEU A 1239 38.58 -19.05 6.45
N THR A 1240 39.50 -19.54 5.60
CA THR A 1240 39.47 -20.90 5.03
C THR A 1240 39.51 -21.96 6.14
N ALA A 1241 38.49 -22.80 6.18
CA ALA A 1241 38.40 -23.90 7.14
C ALA A 1241 39.57 -24.90 6.99
N CYS A 1242 40.18 -25.30 8.10
CA CYS A 1242 41.15 -26.38 8.11
C CYS A 1242 40.50 -27.68 7.63
N ALA A 1243 41.17 -28.39 6.71
CA ALA A 1243 40.72 -29.70 6.26
C ALA A 1243 40.59 -30.69 7.43
N ALA A 1244 39.53 -31.50 7.41
CA ALA A 1244 39.32 -32.56 8.41
C ALA A 1244 40.45 -33.60 8.32
N GLY A 1245 41.11 -33.87 9.45
CA GLY A 1245 42.25 -34.79 9.59
C GLY A 1245 41.94 -36.03 10.42
#